data_AF-A0A3M1KHQ0-F1
#
_entry.id   AF-A0A3M1KHQ0-F1
#
_cell.length_a   1.000
_cell.length_b   1.000
_cell.length_c   1.000
_cell.angle_alpha   90.00
_cell.angle_beta   90.00
_cell.angle_gamma   90.00
#
_symmetry.space_group_name_H-M   'P 1'
#
loop_
_entity.id
_entity.type
_entity.pdbx_description
1 polymer ?
#
loop_
_entity_poly.entity_id
_entity_poly.type
_entity_poly.pdbx_seq_one_letter_code
_entity_poly.pdbx_strand_id
1 'polypeptide(L)'
;MIRPVSIRQAVCGGALALGLSLLPGMAFPQTSAAVTDETLGFQLTERVRLATVQSRIQAQRTLMQWVRDQAVRIANTKQELERKQLRKAFDELVKTMRGKGSERRRKLIDEMQTFVQRYADTQASGDLLLRLAELYYEEANFQYILAMDEYERQYIAFEKGEADNPPEQPEPDYGPALELYREFTEAYKNHRYYRDGLYLYAYLLEESGFEDQAVEIYERLLETDPDGPLAPEVSFRVGQYYFLTGDLDLAAERYRHTLKLRDQTFYDKALYKLAWTYYRMDDLDRALLGFVELIDYGEKVPVGAEMRSESLQYMAIIFSDRGGLKDLEAFFAQIGPRSYKLEVIERLADLYFETADYRNALTVYRDLLDLQPYAATAPVLVRKIEDSWTKLENERQVVESWREFAERFGNGTTWQTRWKEADPRLAWDVQKEAEKKGFDYAAWWHGKGQATSDPAKRKQYYLRALKAYEAFEKQFDDSVRLAEAVFNQAEIHYDLGNWNKAGELYARVPEIAVDPTNELFSESAWNMILARRKALEVWERTPKAQAMLKAIAAERAKLEATAEKAQKEGSLARATRSVTGPAATTAATPTTAVAPQAPVEAPTRKRVGADGKTVKKKRTLPKAAMNLIRASLYYVRLYPLGERSPAVYYNTGDILMTYGLYGQARKQYISFVERFPDNAFVLDAIKQVVRTFLLEQKFGDLVEWGYSIYESPLANNPEIRDYFTTILSGAMFKDAQQLEKDEKLREAADAYLTLVDRFPESEFVDEALINAAAALQRQGDWERSTQVFLRFYEQFPDHPFASEALFQTAWNAERVLDFNAAVSRYTELLDRFPKHQKTKDALFNSANILAKLGQSRRAAELFLLYIERFPNEPDEADNIFFAARAYYDDGDLEKAEQLFNRYIKHKKRTEREVEALWYLSQIALERNDAKGYDKLLDRILEAYKRYTAEGKIVDPRFAAEAAFRKAEKVDRAYRNIKLRLPMDRMAKLLEQKAASLKKAVETWTGVVQYKDPYWSSAALHMIGEAYQHFADTLFEAPVPPDLDEEEAEFYKMELEDQAFPIEEKAMQGWQKNLELAVRLGIDNEWVEKSRNKLLELYPDVARVKGKERQLLADNEFFYRFPASSEGGDKLKFDGPRVVYLQTPYRIENLEQRYAITLGWTDRQKRVLFNVSVPAPAVLEDGQIVELDGIRDLWKKHFQ
;
A
#
# COMPACT_ATOMS: atom_id res chain seq x y z
N MET A 1 48.93 -13.55 -46.56
CA MET A 1 48.99 -14.19 -45.23
C MET A 1 48.30 -13.29 -44.21
N ILE A 2 47.75 -13.86 -43.13
CA ILE A 2 47.60 -13.24 -41.78
C ILE A 2 46.76 -11.94 -41.67
N ARG A 3 45.52 -12.09 -41.14
CA ARG A 3 44.94 -11.18 -40.11
C ARG A 3 45.72 -11.39 -38.79
N PRO A 4 45.90 -10.42 -37.85
CA PRO A 4 44.78 -9.89 -37.04
C PRO A 4 44.92 -8.49 -36.32
N VAL A 5 43.79 -7.97 -35.77
CA VAL A 5 43.59 -7.31 -34.42
C VAL A 5 44.49 -6.11 -33.97
N SER A 6 44.10 -5.07 -33.20
CA SER A 6 42.95 -4.73 -32.30
C SER A 6 42.52 -3.23 -32.42
N ILE A 7 41.24 -2.82 -32.34
CA ILE A 7 40.33 -2.53 -31.18
C ILE A 7 40.62 -1.22 -30.39
N ARG A 8 39.54 -0.45 -30.09
CA ARG A 8 39.37 0.83 -29.33
C ARG A 8 39.52 2.12 -30.20
N GLN A 9 38.72 3.19 -30.03
CA GLN A 9 37.65 3.48 -29.05
C GLN A 9 36.56 4.46 -29.59
N ALA A 10 35.56 4.72 -28.76
CA ALA A 10 34.48 5.74 -28.74
C ALA A 10 34.81 7.16 -29.32
N VAL A 11 33.89 8.08 -29.68
CA VAL A 11 32.40 8.16 -29.59
C VAL A 11 31.80 9.29 -30.48
N CYS A 12 30.49 9.24 -30.78
CA CYS A 12 29.56 10.30 -31.28
C CYS A 12 29.99 11.37 -32.33
N GLY A 13 29.30 11.33 -33.49
CA GLY A 13 28.37 12.39 -33.92
C GLY A 13 28.90 13.59 -34.73
N GLY A 14 27.98 14.28 -35.44
CA GLY A 14 28.24 15.61 -36.04
C GLY A 14 28.09 15.73 -37.56
N ALA A 15 26.83 15.72 -38.02
CA ALA A 15 26.31 15.93 -39.38
C ALA A 15 26.84 17.13 -40.23
N LEU A 16 26.33 17.17 -41.48
CA LEU A 16 26.06 18.32 -42.38
C LEU A 16 27.04 18.73 -43.52
N ALA A 17 26.49 18.57 -44.75
CA ALA A 17 26.31 19.60 -45.79
C ALA A 17 27.41 19.94 -46.83
N LEU A 18 26.94 19.99 -48.10
CA LEU A 18 27.13 20.99 -49.19
C LEU A 18 28.54 21.59 -49.46
N GLY A 19 29.00 21.77 -50.71
CA GLY A 19 28.44 21.40 -52.02
C GLY A 19 29.08 22.18 -53.19
N LEU A 20 29.15 21.55 -54.38
CA LEU A 20 29.38 22.13 -55.74
C LEU A 20 30.61 23.04 -56.01
N SER A 21 31.48 22.60 -56.95
CA SER A 21 31.82 23.34 -58.21
C SER A 21 32.94 22.65 -59.02
N LEU A 22 32.86 22.67 -60.37
CA LEU A 22 33.97 22.93 -61.35
C LEU A 22 33.58 22.65 -62.83
N LEU A 23 34.46 23.08 -63.76
CA LEU A 23 34.35 23.09 -65.25
C LEU A 23 35.66 22.47 -65.87
N PRO A 24 36.01 22.61 -67.17
CA PRO A 24 35.38 22.08 -68.41
C PRO A 24 36.35 21.44 -69.46
N GLY A 25 35.84 20.80 -70.54
CA GLY A 25 36.32 21.07 -71.93
C GLY A 25 37.21 20.11 -72.77
N MET A 26 36.76 19.83 -74.02
CA MET A 26 37.49 19.71 -75.32
C MET A 26 38.27 18.44 -75.84
N ALA A 27 37.84 17.99 -77.05
CA ALA A 27 38.62 17.64 -78.29
C ALA A 27 39.13 16.20 -78.66
N PHE A 28 39.30 16.01 -79.99
CA PHE A 28 39.66 14.82 -80.83
C PHE A 28 41.15 14.89 -81.35
N PRO A 29 41.70 14.14 -82.37
CA PRO A 29 41.23 13.02 -83.26
C PRO A 29 42.26 11.86 -83.54
N GLN A 30 41.92 10.84 -84.37
CA GLN A 30 42.63 10.49 -85.65
C GLN A 30 42.14 9.22 -86.42
N THR A 31 42.23 9.34 -87.76
CA THR A 31 42.33 8.41 -88.94
C THR A 31 42.73 6.92 -88.77
N SER A 32 42.46 5.96 -89.70
CA SER A 32 41.79 5.85 -91.04
C SER A 32 41.45 4.33 -91.29
N ALA A 33 41.27 3.64 -92.44
CA ALA A 33 41.28 3.76 -93.93
C ALA A 33 40.61 2.45 -94.51
N ALA A 34 40.44 2.05 -95.80
CA ALA A 34 40.43 2.58 -97.19
C ALA A 34 39.92 1.44 -98.16
N VAL A 35 40.00 1.57 -99.50
CA VAL A 35 39.75 0.53 -100.58
C VAL A 35 38.25 0.16 -100.78
N THR A 36 37.50 0.52 -101.85
CA THR A 36 37.57 0.30 -103.34
C THR A 36 37.32 -1.17 -103.77
N ASP A 37 36.68 -1.50 -104.91
CA ASP A 37 36.27 -0.73 -106.09
C ASP A 37 34.98 -1.27 -106.79
N GLU A 38 34.55 -0.65 -107.89
CA GLU A 38 33.30 -0.89 -108.63
C GLU A 38 33.14 -2.29 -109.27
N THR A 39 32.01 -2.99 -109.02
CA THR A 39 31.54 -4.12 -109.90
C THR A 39 30.04 -4.45 -109.81
N LEU A 40 29.16 -3.59 -109.24
CA LEU A 40 27.73 -3.92 -109.02
C LEU A 40 26.69 -3.03 -109.74
N GLY A 41 27.12 -2.30 -110.78
CA GLY A 41 26.31 -1.30 -111.51
C GLY A 41 25.04 -1.77 -112.22
N PHE A 42 24.68 -3.06 -112.15
CA PHE A 42 23.47 -3.61 -112.79
C PHE A 42 22.45 -4.27 -111.83
N GLN A 43 22.75 -4.42 -110.52
CA GLN A 43 21.77 -4.87 -109.52
C GLN A 43 20.99 -3.72 -108.85
N LEU A 44 21.38 -2.46 -109.12
CA LEU A 44 20.82 -1.29 -108.44
C LEU A 44 19.35 -1.02 -108.80
N THR A 45 18.92 -1.29 -110.04
CA THR A 45 17.55 -0.99 -110.49
C THR A 45 16.48 -1.85 -109.80
N GLU A 46 16.79 -3.12 -109.50
CA GLU A 46 15.85 -4.04 -108.85
C GLU A 46 15.89 -3.93 -107.32
N ARG A 47 17.07 -3.70 -106.74
CA ARG A 47 17.19 -3.36 -105.30
C ARG A 47 16.44 -2.08 -104.94
N VAL A 48 16.40 -1.06 -105.81
CA VAL A 48 15.60 0.16 -105.58
C VAL A 48 14.09 -0.11 -105.60
N ARG A 49 13.60 -1.05 -106.42
CA ARG A 49 12.19 -1.50 -106.39
C ARG A 49 11.85 -2.28 -105.12
N LEU A 50 12.69 -3.24 -104.72
CA LEU A 50 12.50 -3.94 -103.45
C LEU A 50 12.58 -2.99 -102.24
N ALA A 51 13.49 -2.03 -102.25
CA ALA A 51 13.60 -1.00 -101.21
C ALA A 51 12.39 -0.06 -101.14
N THR A 52 11.74 0.27 -102.27
CA THR A 52 10.52 1.11 -102.27
C THR A 52 9.25 0.33 -101.91
N VAL A 53 9.20 -0.98 -102.15
CA VAL A 53 8.13 -1.84 -101.62
C VAL A 53 8.34 -2.11 -100.13
N GLN A 54 9.57 -2.41 -99.71
CA GLN A 54 9.90 -2.57 -98.29
C GLN A 54 9.71 -1.27 -97.50
N SER A 55 10.09 -0.10 -98.03
CA SER A 55 9.84 1.17 -97.33
C SER A 55 8.36 1.52 -97.24
N ARG A 56 7.52 1.15 -98.24
CA ARG A 56 6.06 1.28 -98.15
C ARG A 56 5.42 0.29 -97.18
N ILE A 57 5.86 -0.97 -97.16
CA ILE A 57 5.38 -1.97 -96.18
C ILE A 57 5.84 -1.60 -94.77
N GLN A 58 7.06 -1.09 -94.61
CA GLN A 58 7.56 -0.59 -93.33
C GLN A 58 6.79 0.67 -92.92
N ALA A 59 6.56 1.63 -93.81
CA ALA A 59 5.75 2.81 -93.52
C ALA A 59 4.28 2.47 -93.20
N GLN A 60 3.66 1.50 -93.89
CA GLN A 60 2.32 1.02 -93.54
C GLN A 60 2.32 0.23 -92.23
N ARG A 61 3.38 -0.51 -91.89
CA ARG A 61 3.54 -1.14 -90.57
C ARG A 61 3.70 -0.09 -89.48
N THR A 62 4.62 0.86 -89.62
CA THR A 62 4.80 1.96 -88.67
C THR A 62 3.56 2.83 -88.56
N LEU A 63 2.80 3.04 -89.64
CA LEU A 63 1.53 3.78 -89.60
C LEU A 63 0.40 2.96 -88.95
N MET A 64 0.26 1.67 -89.26
CA MET A 64 -0.73 0.79 -88.60
C MET A 64 -0.38 0.54 -87.13
N GLN A 65 0.91 0.50 -86.80
CA GLN A 65 1.42 0.35 -85.45
C GLN A 65 1.31 1.67 -84.69
N TRP A 66 1.55 2.83 -85.31
CA TRP A 66 1.25 4.14 -84.74
C TRP A 66 -0.26 4.35 -84.58
N VAL A 67 -1.11 3.96 -85.53
CA VAL A 67 -2.58 4.00 -85.38
C VAL A 67 -3.07 3.02 -84.32
N ARG A 68 -2.44 1.84 -84.19
CA ARG A 68 -2.76 0.89 -83.10
C ARG A 68 -2.26 1.39 -81.74
N ASP A 69 -1.08 1.98 -81.67
CA ASP A 69 -0.52 2.59 -80.47
C ASP A 69 -1.28 3.87 -80.09
N GLN A 70 -1.82 4.61 -81.05
CA GLN A 70 -2.73 5.75 -80.81
C GLN A 70 -4.14 5.26 -80.44
N ALA A 71 -4.64 4.15 -80.99
CA ALA A 71 -5.94 3.58 -80.57
C ALA A 71 -5.85 2.97 -79.16
N VAL A 72 -4.77 2.25 -78.85
CA VAL A 72 -4.47 1.73 -77.51
C VAL A 72 -4.14 2.89 -76.57
N ARG A 73 -3.43 3.94 -77.00
CA ARG A 73 -3.28 5.16 -76.20
C ARG A 73 -4.60 5.90 -76.02
N ILE A 74 -5.52 5.97 -76.98
CA ILE A 74 -6.80 6.68 -76.78
C ILE A 74 -7.75 5.87 -75.87
N ALA A 75 -7.75 4.54 -75.99
CA ALA A 75 -8.46 3.67 -75.05
C ALA A 75 -7.87 3.73 -73.63
N ASN A 76 -6.55 3.52 -73.52
CA ASN A 76 -5.88 3.50 -72.22
C ASN A 76 -5.69 4.90 -71.63
N THR A 77 -5.46 5.97 -72.40
CA THR A 77 -5.39 7.32 -71.81
C THR A 77 -6.75 7.80 -71.36
N LYS A 78 -7.87 7.37 -71.94
CA LYS A 78 -9.17 7.66 -71.32
C LYS A 78 -9.23 7.00 -69.93
N GLN A 79 -9.00 5.69 -69.82
CA GLN A 79 -9.03 4.99 -68.53
C GLN A 79 -7.89 5.32 -67.55
N GLU A 80 -6.69 5.70 -68.00
CA GLU A 80 -5.54 6.08 -67.15
C GLU A 80 -5.57 7.56 -66.78
N LEU A 81 -6.08 8.45 -67.65
CA LEU A 81 -6.35 9.84 -67.28
C LEU A 81 -7.55 9.88 -66.35
N GLU A 82 -8.61 9.10 -66.60
CA GLU A 82 -9.71 8.90 -65.66
C GLU A 82 -9.18 8.31 -64.35
N ARG A 83 -8.41 7.21 -64.34
CA ARG A 83 -7.81 6.70 -63.08
C ARG A 83 -6.91 7.70 -62.38
N LYS A 84 -6.18 8.57 -63.09
CA LYS A 84 -5.32 9.60 -62.48
C LYS A 84 -6.11 10.81 -61.98
N GLN A 85 -7.15 11.24 -62.69
CA GLN A 85 -8.06 12.31 -62.27
C GLN A 85 -8.93 11.84 -61.11
N LEU A 86 -9.46 10.62 -61.18
CA LEU A 86 -10.21 9.95 -60.12
C LEU A 86 -9.32 9.76 -58.88
N ARG A 87 -8.08 9.27 -59.03
CA ARG A 87 -7.13 9.22 -57.90
C ARG A 87 -6.77 10.60 -57.38
N LYS A 88 -6.44 11.58 -58.22
CA LYS A 88 -6.08 12.93 -57.75
C LYS A 88 -7.24 13.57 -56.99
N ALA A 89 -8.45 13.54 -57.55
CA ALA A 89 -9.65 14.05 -56.90
C ALA A 89 -10.03 13.25 -55.64
N PHE A 90 -9.83 11.93 -55.61
CA PHE A 90 -10.04 11.10 -54.43
C PHE A 90 -8.99 11.36 -53.33
N ASP A 91 -7.71 11.44 -53.69
CA ASP A 91 -6.61 11.78 -52.79
C ASP A 91 -6.75 13.22 -52.26
N GLU A 92 -7.33 14.15 -53.05
CA GLU A 92 -7.70 15.52 -52.64
C GLU A 92 -8.92 15.53 -51.70
N LEU A 93 -9.99 14.81 -52.03
CA LEU A 93 -11.17 14.64 -51.16
C LEU A 93 -10.79 13.99 -49.82
N VAL A 94 -9.92 12.98 -49.85
CA VAL A 94 -9.43 12.26 -48.67
C VAL A 94 -8.37 13.06 -47.91
N LYS A 95 -7.53 13.89 -48.55
CA LYS A 95 -6.66 14.85 -47.85
C LYS A 95 -7.49 15.90 -47.11
N THR A 96 -8.41 16.57 -47.80
CA THR A 96 -9.18 17.70 -47.26
C THR A 96 -10.13 17.32 -46.12
N MET A 97 -10.61 16.08 -46.07
CA MET A 97 -11.63 15.63 -45.10
C MET A 97 -11.10 14.70 -43.98
N ARG A 98 -9.80 14.37 -43.93
CA ARG A 98 -9.21 13.52 -42.87
C ARG A 98 -8.99 14.25 -41.54
N GLY A 99 -10.08 14.70 -40.92
CA GLY A 99 -10.05 15.32 -39.59
C GLY A 99 -11.42 15.55 -38.95
N LYS A 100 -11.87 14.57 -38.16
CA LYS A 100 -12.84 14.64 -37.02
C LYS A 100 -14.16 15.41 -37.19
N GLY A 101 -15.27 14.66 -37.08
CA GLY A 101 -16.63 15.17 -36.86
C GLY A 101 -17.68 14.34 -37.62
N SER A 102 -18.80 13.96 -36.99
CA SER A 102 -19.88 13.20 -37.67
C SER A 102 -20.48 13.99 -38.84
N GLU A 103 -20.58 15.32 -38.72
CA GLU A 103 -21.00 16.19 -39.83
C GLU A 103 -20.05 16.09 -41.03
N ARG A 104 -18.73 15.97 -40.79
CA ARG A 104 -17.73 15.76 -41.84
C ARG A 104 -17.82 14.34 -42.43
N ARG A 105 -18.17 13.32 -41.64
CA ARG A 105 -18.37 11.95 -42.15
C ARG A 105 -19.63 11.84 -43.01
N ARG A 106 -20.77 12.39 -42.55
CA ARG A 106 -22.02 12.43 -43.33
C ARG A 106 -21.86 13.23 -44.62
N LYS A 107 -21.24 14.42 -44.57
CA LYS A 107 -20.90 15.16 -45.78
C LYS A 107 -20.01 14.36 -46.75
N LEU A 108 -19.00 13.64 -46.23
CA LEU A 108 -18.14 12.77 -47.05
C LEU A 108 -18.92 11.59 -47.64
N ILE A 109 -19.91 11.04 -46.94
CA ILE A 109 -20.83 10.02 -47.46
C ILE A 109 -21.66 10.59 -48.62
N ASP A 110 -22.29 11.75 -48.47
CA ASP A 110 -23.10 12.40 -49.52
C ASP A 110 -22.27 12.71 -50.79
N GLU A 111 -21.07 13.26 -50.59
CA GLU A 111 -20.13 13.58 -51.68
C GLU A 111 -19.61 12.30 -52.35
N MET A 112 -19.34 11.23 -51.58
CA MET A 112 -18.82 9.97 -52.12
C MET A 112 -19.90 9.07 -52.75
N GLN A 113 -21.16 9.13 -52.30
CA GLN A 113 -22.32 8.61 -53.05
C GLN A 113 -22.41 9.27 -54.43
N THR A 114 -22.37 10.60 -54.46
CA THR A 114 -22.42 11.41 -55.69
C THR A 114 -21.24 11.08 -56.62
N PHE A 115 -20.07 10.79 -56.05
CA PHE A 115 -18.87 10.38 -56.77
C PHE A 115 -19.00 8.95 -57.34
N VAL A 116 -19.44 7.97 -56.55
CA VAL A 116 -19.69 6.59 -57.00
C VAL A 116 -20.70 6.57 -58.15
N GLN A 117 -21.83 7.28 -58.03
CA GLN A 117 -22.83 7.38 -59.10
C GLN A 117 -22.26 8.01 -60.38
N ARG A 118 -21.37 9.00 -60.27
CA ARG A 118 -20.74 9.67 -61.42
C ARG A 118 -19.75 8.79 -62.19
N TYR A 119 -19.16 7.79 -61.53
CA TYR A 119 -18.10 6.94 -62.10
C TYR A 119 -18.45 5.45 -62.15
N ALA A 120 -19.72 5.09 -61.95
CA ALA A 120 -20.23 3.72 -61.81
C ALA A 120 -19.67 2.73 -62.85
N ASP A 121 -19.64 3.11 -64.14
CA ASP A 121 -19.14 2.28 -65.26
C ASP A 121 -17.62 1.98 -65.22
N THR A 122 -16.86 2.47 -64.23
CA THR A 122 -15.40 2.30 -64.15
C THR A 122 -14.96 1.14 -63.26
N GLN A 123 -13.90 0.45 -63.66
CA GLN A 123 -13.25 -0.61 -62.85
C GLN A 123 -12.49 -0.07 -61.61
N ALA A 124 -12.66 1.21 -61.27
CA ALA A 124 -12.16 1.83 -60.04
C ALA A 124 -13.27 2.00 -58.99
N SER A 125 -14.54 1.88 -59.37
CA SER A 125 -15.69 1.98 -58.47
C SER A 125 -15.70 0.94 -57.35
N GLY A 126 -15.07 -0.22 -57.53
CA GLY A 126 -14.96 -1.26 -56.50
C GLY A 126 -14.16 -0.83 -55.25
N ASP A 127 -13.09 -0.04 -55.43
CA ASP A 127 -12.36 0.57 -54.31
C ASP A 127 -13.22 1.62 -53.57
N LEU A 128 -14.08 2.34 -54.32
CA LEU A 128 -14.94 3.40 -53.80
C LEU A 128 -16.17 2.84 -53.06
N LEU A 129 -16.80 1.79 -53.60
CA LEU A 129 -17.94 1.10 -52.99
C LEU A 129 -17.56 0.46 -51.64
N LEU A 130 -16.40 -0.21 -51.58
CA LEU A 130 -15.87 -0.71 -50.30
C LEU A 130 -15.68 0.43 -49.30
N ARG A 131 -15.00 1.52 -49.69
CA ARG A 131 -14.79 2.63 -48.75
C ARG A 131 -16.10 3.34 -48.37
N LEU A 132 -17.14 3.28 -49.21
CA LEU A 132 -18.46 3.81 -48.89
C LEU A 132 -19.20 2.89 -47.90
N ALA A 133 -19.14 1.57 -48.09
CA ALA A 133 -19.66 0.59 -47.15
C ALA A 133 -18.96 0.68 -45.78
N GLU A 134 -17.63 0.88 -45.76
CA GLU A 134 -16.85 1.19 -44.56
C GLU A 134 -17.34 2.48 -43.87
N LEU A 135 -17.57 3.57 -44.62
CA LEU A 135 -18.10 4.81 -44.03
C LEU A 135 -19.52 4.66 -43.48
N TYR A 136 -20.39 3.89 -44.14
CA TYR A 136 -21.73 3.59 -43.62
C TYR A 136 -21.67 2.72 -42.37
N TYR A 137 -20.80 1.71 -42.32
CA TYR A 137 -20.57 0.92 -41.11
C TYR A 137 -19.96 1.75 -39.96
N GLU A 138 -19.02 2.64 -40.26
CA GLU A 138 -18.44 3.60 -39.31
C GLU A 138 -19.49 4.62 -38.78
N GLU A 139 -20.47 5.02 -39.59
CA GLU A 139 -21.55 5.92 -39.15
C GLU A 139 -22.67 5.16 -38.42
N ALA A 140 -23.07 3.97 -38.86
CA ALA A 140 -24.05 3.12 -38.19
C ALA A 140 -23.62 2.80 -36.75
N ASN A 141 -22.36 2.37 -36.56
CA ASN A 141 -21.77 2.18 -35.24
C ASN A 141 -21.73 3.48 -34.41
N PHE A 142 -21.47 4.63 -35.05
CA PHE A 142 -21.49 5.92 -34.35
C PHE A 142 -22.90 6.34 -33.91
N GLN A 143 -23.91 6.13 -34.75
CA GLN A 143 -25.32 6.38 -34.39
C GLN A 143 -25.81 5.41 -33.32
N TYR A 144 -25.42 4.13 -33.37
CA TYR A 144 -25.69 3.15 -32.32
C TYR A 144 -25.06 3.56 -30.97
N ILE A 145 -23.81 4.06 -30.96
CA ILE A 145 -23.19 4.59 -29.73
C ILE A 145 -23.96 5.80 -29.17
N LEU A 146 -24.45 6.70 -30.02
CA LEU A 146 -25.30 7.83 -29.58
C LEU A 146 -26.66 7.35 -29.05
N ALA A 147 -27.27 6.36 -29.69
CA ALA A 147 -28.53 5.77 -29.26
C ALA A 147 -28.37 5.01 -27.94
N MET A 148 -27.24 4.33 -27.72
CA MET A 148 -26.92 3.65 -26.46
C MET A 148 -26.68 4.63 -25.30
N ASP A 149 -25.99 5.76 -25.52
CA ASP A 149 -25.83 6.83 -24.51
C ASP A 149 -27.19 7.47 -24.13
N GLU A 150 -28.10 7.60 -25.11
CA GLU A 150 -29.47 8.05 -24.86
C GLU A 150 -30.31 6.99 -24.14
N TYR A 151 -30.21 5.72 -24.55
CA TYR A 151 -30.83 4.57 -23.88
C TYR A 151 -30.38 4.45 -22.42
N GLU A 152 -29.08 4.53 -22.13
CA GLU A 152 -28.54 4.51 -20.77
C GLU A 152 -29.12 5.65 -19.93
N ARG A 153 -29.19 6.88 -20.49
CA ARG A 153 -29.78 8.03 -19.79
C ARG A 153 -31.28 7.85 -19.52
N GLN A 154 -32.04 7.25 -20.45
CA GLN A 154 -33.47 6.94 -20.27
C GLN A 154 -33.71 5.75 -19.33
N TYR A 155 -32.84 4.75 -19.35
CA TYR A 155 -32.90 3.58 -18.46
C TYR A 155 -32.57 3.97 -17.01
N ILE A 156 -31.58 4.85 -16.81
CA ILE A 156 -31.27 5.45 -15.51
C ILE A 156 -32.41 6.34 -15.00
N ALA A 157 -33.22 6.96 -15.88
CA ALA A 157 -34.43 7.66 -15.47
C ALA A 157 -35.54 6.66 -15.05
N PHE A 158 -35.72 5.56 -15.79
CA PHE A 158 -36.64 4.48 -15.44
C PHE A 158 -36.30 3.84 -14.07
N GLU A 159 -35.03 3.50 -13.79
CA GLU A 159 -34.61 2.95 -12.49
C GLU A 159 -34.88 3.90 -11.30
N LYS A 160 -34.95 5.21 -11.54
CA LYS A 160 -35.30 6.22 -10.52
C LYS A 160 -36.80 6.45 -10.36
N GLY A 161 -37.64 5.87 -11.23
CA GLY A 161 -39.06 6.20 -11.32
C GLY A 161 -39.34 7.57 -11.93
N GLU A 162 -38.40 8.11 -12.72
CA GLU A 162 -38.56 9.35 -13.49
C GLU A 162 -39.19 9.10 -14.89
N ALA A 163 -39.37 7.83 -15.28
CA ALA A 163 -40.07 7.38 -16.49
C ALA A 163 -40.93 6.12 -16.21
N ASP A 164 -42.09 6.00 -16.86
CA ASP A 164 -43.08 4.94 -16.58
C ASP A 164 -42.77 3.57 -17.21
N ASN A 165 -41.97 3.53 -18.29
CA ASN A 165 -41.63 2.31 -19.04
C ASN A 165 -40.12 2.26 -19.28
N PRO A 166 -39.51 1.06 -19.38
CA PRO A 166 -38.13 0.93 -19.81
C PRO A 166 -38.01 1.39 -21.28
N PRO A 167 -36.91 2.05 -21.67
CA PRO A 167 -36.64 2.34 -23.07
C PRO A 167 -36.41 1.04 -23.85
N GLU A 168 -36.73 1.05 -25.14
CA GLU A 168 -36.40 -0.01 -26.08
C GLU A 168 -34.90 0.03 -26.40
N GLN A 169 -34.20 -1.10 -26.33
CA GLN A 169 -32.77 -1.13 -26.63
C GLN A 169 -32.56 -0.91 -28.14
N PRO A 170 -31.75 0.09 -28.56
CA PRO A 170 -31.54 0.35 -29.98
C PRO A 170 -30.69 -0.74 -30.62
N GLU A 171 -30.95 -1.03 -31.90
CA GLU A 171 -30.13 -1.90 -32.75
C GLU A 171 -29.37 -1.07 -33.80
N PRO A 172 -28.18 -1.51 -34.25
CA PRO A 172 -27.41 -0.81 -35.28
C PRO A 172 -27.99 -1.06 -36.69
N ASP A 173 -28.43 -0.01 -37.38
CA ASP A 173 -28.85 -0.12 -38.79
C ASP A 173 -27.64 -0.26 -39.73
N TYR A 174 -27.32 -1.51 -40.08
CA TYR A 174 -26.29 -1.86 -41.05
C TYR A 174 -26.79 -1.95 -42.50
N GLY A 175 -28.09 -1.71 -42.77
CA GLY A 175 -28.72 -1.89 -44.08
C GLY A 175 -27.96 -1.24 -45.25
N PRO A 176 -27.61 0.07 -45.18
CA PRO A 176 -26.86 0.75 -46.24
C PRO A 176 -25.47 0.15 -46.51
N ALA A 177 -24.80 -0.38 -45.49
CA ALA A 177 -23.50 -1.05 -45.65
C ALA A 177 -23.65 -2.45 -46.25
N LEU A 178 -24.65 -3.22 -45.80
CA LEU A 178 -25.00 -4.54 -46.34
C LEU A 178 -25.31 -4.48 -47.84
N GLU A 179 -26.09 -3.49 -48.30
CA GLU A 179 -26.42 -3.35 -49.72
C GLU A 179 -25.19 -3.06 -50.59
N LEU A 180 -24.26 -2.23 -50.09
CA LEU A 180 -23.02 -1.89 -50.80
C LEU A 180 -22.01 -3.05 -50.80
N TYR A 181 -21.92 -3.83 -49.72
CA TYR A 181 -21.11 -5.06 -49.70
C TYR A 181 -21.70 -6.16 -50.61
N ARG A 182 -23.03 -6.26 -50.71
CA ARG A 182 -23.73 -7.11 -51.69
C ARG A 182 -23.40 -6.67 -53.12
N GLU A 183 -23.59 -5.39 -53.46
CA GLU A 183 -23.26 -4.84 -54.79
C GLU A 183 -21.78 -5.08 -55.14
N PHE A 184 -20.87 -4.84 -54.19
CA PHE A 184 -19.45 -5.07 -54.37
C PHE A 184 -19.16 -6.55 -54.69
N THR A 185 -19.70 -7.49 -53.89
CA THR A 185 -19.43 -8.93 -54.06
C THR A 185 -20.15 -9.57 -55.26
N GLU A 186 -21.21 -8.93 -55.79
CA GLU A 186 -21.86 -9.33 -57.03
C GLU A 186 -21.14 -8.80 -58.28
N ALA A 187 -20.82 -7.50 -58.33
CA ALA A 187 -20.28 -6.87 -59.55
C ALA A 187 -18.75 -6.96 -59.68
N TYR A 188 -18.00 -7.03 -58.58
CA TYR A 188 -16.54 -6.84 -58.57
C TYR A 188 -15.75 -8.12 -58.24
N LYS A 189 -16.21 -9.28 -58.74
CA LYS A 189 -15.64 -10.63 -58.46
C LYS A 189 -14.16 -10.84 -58.81
N ASN A 190 -13.56 -9.94 -59.59
CA ASN A 190 -12.13 -9.95 -59.95
C ASN A 190 -11.32 -8.83 -59.24
N HIS A 191 -11.87 -8.21 -58.19
CA HIS A 191 -11.24 -7.10 -57.50
C HIS A 191 -10.22 -7.55 -56.44
N ARG A 192 -9.21 -6.71 -56.20
CA ARG A 192 -8.11 -6.99 -55.26
C ARG A 192 -8.55 -7.27 -53.82
N TYR A 193 -9.69 -6.69 -53.43
CA TYR A 193 -10.30 -6.82 -52.10
C TYR A 193 -11.57 -7.70 -52.12
N TYR A 194 -11.75 -8.56 -53.14
CA TYR A 194 -12.96 -9.37 -53.28
C TYR A 194 -13.19 -10.30 -52.06
N ARG A 195 -12.10 -10.89 -51.54
CA ARG A 195 -12.11 -11.79 -50.38
C ARG A 195 -12.45 -11.04 -49.09
N ASP A 196 -11.86 -9.87 -48.89
CA ASP A 196 -12.13 -9.01 -47.73
C ASP A 196 -13.58 -8.52 -47.75
N GLY A 197 -14.11 -8.17 -48.93
CA GLY A 197 -15.52 -7.79 -49.09
C GLY A 197 -16.50 -8.94 -48.88
N LEU A 198 -16.17 -10.18 -49.29
CA LEU A 198 -16.96 -11.37 -48.94
C LEU A 198 -16.97 -11.59 -47.42
N TYR A 199 -15.80 -11.48 -46.76
CA TYR A 199 -15.70 -11.63 -45.31
C TYR A 199 -16.52 -10.57 -44.56
N LEU A 200 -16.35 -9.29 -44.93
CA LEU A 200 -17.08 -8.19 -44.30
C LEU A 200 -18.59 -8.28 -44.57
N TYR A 201 -19.02 -8.76 -45.74
CA TYR A 201 -20.44 -9.01 -46.01
C TYR A 201 -21.00 -10.13 -45.13
N ALA A 202 -20.31 -11.27 -45.06
CA ALA A 202 -20.70 -12.42 -44.25
C ALA A 202 -20.76 -12.07 -42.75
N TYR A 203 -19.73 -11.39 -42.25
CA TYR A 203 -19.65 -10.93 -40.87
C TYR A 203 -20.77 -9.95 -40.52
N LEU A 204 -21.08 -9.00 -41.42
CA LEU A 204 -22.15 -8.03 -41.19
C LEU A 204 -23.54 -8.67 -41.29
N LEU A 205 -23.71 -9.77 -42.05
CA LEU A 205 -24.92 -10.59 -42.05
C LEU A 205 -25.07 -11.37 -40.73
N GLU A 206 -23.98 -11.94 -40.19
CA GLU A 206 -23.96 -12.65 -38.90
C GLU A 206 -24.33 -11.69 -37.75
N GLU A 207 -23.68 -10.53 -37.67
CA GLU A 207 -23.99 -9.45 -36.69
C GLU A 207 -25.40 -8.83 -36.89
N SER A 208 -26.04 -9.07 -38.04
CA SER A 208 -27.44 -8.68 -38.31
C SER A 208 -28.44 -9.83 -38.15
N GLY A 209 -28.03 -10.98 -37.59
CA GLY A 209 -28.89 -12.14 -37.32
C GLY A 209 -29.27 -12.98 -38.54
N PHE A 210 -28.64 -12.78 -39.70
CA PHE A 210 -28.90 -13.53 -40.94
C PHE A 210 -27.91 -14.69 -41.12
N GLU A 211 -27.78 -15.55 -40.10
CA GLU A 211 -26.78 -16.63 -40.02
C GLU A 211 -26.77 -17.55 -41.27
N ASP A 212 -27.93 -18.02 -41.74
CA ASP A 212 -28.06 -18.86 -42.94
C ASP A 212 -27.40 -18.22 -44.18
N GLN A 213 -27.56 -16.91 -44.34
CA GLN A 213 -26.98 -16.14 -45.45
C GLN A 213 -25.50 -15.90 -45.22
N ALA A 214 -25.10 -15.55 -43.99
CA ALA A 214 -23.70 -15.38 -43.62
C ALA A 214 -22.88 -16.65 -43.92
N VAL A 215 -23.42 -17.83 -43.58
CA VAL A 215 -22.80 -19.12 -43.89
C VAL A 215 -22.66 -19.36 -45.40
N GLU A 216 -23.64 -18.97 -46.22
CA GLU A 216 -23.50 -19.08 -47.69
C GLU A 216 -22.35 -18.19 -48.23
N ILE A 217 -22.19 -16.97 -47.70
CA ILE A 217 -21.09 -16.08 -48.08
C ILE A 217 -19.74 -16.60 -47.54
N TYR A 218 -19.71 -17.15 -46.33
CA TYR A 218 -18.52 -17.73 -45.71
C TYR A 218 -18.05 -19.00 -46.42
N GLU A 219 -18.96 -19.90 -46.82
CA GLU A 219 -18.61 -21.08 -47.61
C GLU A 219 -18.06 -20.68 -48.98
N ARG A 220 -18.67 -19.69 -49.64
CA ARG A 220 -18.16 -19.10 -50.90
C ARG A 220 -16.76 -18.46 -50.75
N LEU A 221 -16.43 -17.94 -49.57
CA LEU A 221 -15.09 -17.46 -49.24
C LEU A 221 -14.10 -18.63 -49.06
N LEU A 222 -14.49 -19.71 -48.37
CA LEU A 222 -13.68 -20.92 -48.24
C LEU A 222 -13.48 -21.66 -49.58
N GLU A 223 -14.46 -21.64 -50.49
CA GLU A 223 -14.30 -22.16 -51.85
C GLU A 223 -13.25 -21.39 -52.67
N THR A 224 -13.09 -20.09 -52.40
CA THR A 224 -12.22 -19.18 -53.18
C THR A 224 -10.88 -18.87 -52.50
N ASP A 225 -10.71 -19.18 -51.22
CA ASP A 225 -9.44 -19.08 -50.47
C ASP A 225 -9.36 -20.05 -49.27
N PRO A 226 -9.35 -21.38 -49.48
CA PRO A 226 -9.48 -22.37 -48.40
C PRO A 226 -8.34 -22.34 -47.37
N ASP A 227 -7.13 -22.00 -47.80
CA ASP A 227 -5.95 -21.81 -46.93
C ASP A 227 -5.64 -20.32 -46.66
N GLY A 228 -6.63 -19.44 -46.87
CA GLY A 228 -6.48 -17.99 -46.75
C GLY A 228 -6.29 -17.47 -45.32
N PRO A 229 -5.80 -16.23 -45.12
CA PRO A 229 -5.59 -15.65 -43.79
C PRO A 229 -6.86 -15.60 -42.91
N LEU A 230 -8.04 -15.53 -43.53
CA LEU A 230 -9.35 -15.49 -42.86
C LEU A 230 -9.96 -16.89 -42.67
N ALA A 231 -9.45 -17.91 -43.36
CA ALA A 231 -10.02 -19.25 -43.36
C ALA A 231 -10.06 -19.94 -41.98
N PRO A 232 -9.15 -19.73 -41.01
CA PRO A 232 -9.25 -20.35 -39.69
C PRO A 232 -10.50 -19.89 -38.91
N GLU A 233 -10.74 -18.58 -38.90
CA GLU A 233 -11.91 -17.96 -38.26
C GLU A 233 -13.20 -18.34 -38.99
N VAL A 234 -13.22 -18.18 -40.31
CA VAL A 234 -14.39 -18.48 -41.15
C VAL A 234 -14.79 -19.96 -41.03
N SER A 235 -13.82 -20.87 -41.09
CA SER A 235 -14.05 -22.29 -40.90
C SER A 235 -14.48 -22.66 -39.47
N PHE A 236 -14.09 -21.86 -38.46
CA PHE A 236 -14.56 -22.05 -37.10
C PHE A 236 -16.02 -21.57 -36.95
N ARG A 237 -16.37 -20.38 -37.47
CA ARG A 237 -17.74 -19.83 -37.48
C ARG A 237 -18.72 -20.78 -38.16
N VAL A 238 -18.41 -21.23 -39.38
CA VAL A 238 -19.21 -22.22 -40.12
C VAL A 238 -19.31 -23.56 -39.36
N GLY A 239 -18.24 -23.98 -38.68
CA GLY A 239 -18.27 -25.16 -37.80
C GLY A 239 -19.20 -25.01 -36.58
N GLN A 240 -19.31 -23.80 -36.02
CA GLN A 240 -20.26 -23.51 -34.94
C GLN A 240 -21.71 -23.56 -35.41
N TYR A 241 -22.02 -22.97 -36.56
CA TYR A 241 -23.36 -23.05 -37.17
C TYR A 241 -23.80 -24.51 -37.33
N TYR A 242 -23.01 -25.36 -38.02
CA TYR A 242 -23.36 -26.78 -38.20
C TYR A 242 -23.44 -27.56 -36.87
N PHE A 243 -22.68 -27.17 -35.84
CA PHE A 243 -22.80 -27.79 -34.52
C PHE A 243 -24.13 -27.46 -33.82
N LEU A 244 -24.62 -26.23 -34.00
CA LEU A 244 -25.87 -25.73 -33.44
C LEU A 244 -27.10 -26.28 -34.20
N THR A 245 -27.07 -26.32 -35.54
CA THR A 245 -28.13 -26.96 -36.36
C THR A 245 -28.20 -28.48 -36.14
N GLY A 246 -27.08 -29.12 -35.82
CA GLY A 246 -26.97 -30.55 -35.53
C GLY A 246 -26.33 -31.38 -36.64
N ASP A 247 -25.78 -30.75 -37.68
CA ASP A 247 -25.04 -31.38 -38.78
C ASP A 247 -23.62 -31.78 -38.34
N LEU A 248 -23.52 -32.72 -37.39
CA LEU A 248 -22.29 -33.04 -36.66
C LEU A 248 -21.12 -33.47 -37.57
N ASP A 249 -21.37 -34.15 -38.69
CA ASP A 249 -20.34 -34.51 -39.66
C ASP A 249 -19.71 -33.28 -40.34
N LEU A 250 -20.54 -32.28 -40.70
CA LEU A 250 -20.09 -31.03 -41.30
C LEU A 250 -19.38 -30.15 -40.27
N ALA A 251 -19.89 -30.09 -39.04
CA ALA A 251 -19.20 -29.46 -37.91
C ALA A 251 -17.82 -30.09 -37.68
N ALA A 252 -17.74 -31.43 -37.63
CA ALA A 252 -16.49 -32.14 -37.46
C ALA A 252 -15.52 -31.93 -38.63
N GLU A 253 -16.00 -31.78 -39.88
CA GLU A 253 -15.15 -31.39 -41.01
C GLU A 253 -14.62 -29.96 -40.88
N ARG A 254 -15.48 -28.98 -40.58
CA ARG A 254 -15.11 -27.56 -40.47
C ARG A 254 -14.19 -27.27 -39.29
N TYR A 255 -14.36 -27.92 -38.13
CA TYR A 255 -13.39 -27.85 -37.03
C TYR A 255 -12.06 -28.53 -37.39
N ARG A 256 -12.07 -29.72 -38.04
CA ARG A 256 -10.82 -30.33 -38.55
C ARG A 256 -10.11 -29.46 -39.57
N HIS A 257 -10.84 -28.67 -40.35
CA HIS A 257 -10.28 -27.71 -41.30
C HIS A 257 -9.59 -26.55 -40.56
N THR A 258 -10.24 -25.93 -39.57
CA THR A 258 -9.59 -24.95 -38.66
C THR A 258 -8.30 -25.48 -38.04
N LEU A 259 -8.29 -26.73 -37.55
CA LEU A 259 -7.10 -27.35 -36.94
C LEU A 259 -5.95 -27.59 -37.94
N LYS A 260 -6.24 -27.90 -39.22
CA LYS A 260 -5.20 -28.03 -40.27
C LYS A 260 -4.44 -26.72 -40.50
N LEU A 261 -5.15 -25.59 -40.42
CA LEU A 261 -4.60 -24.25 -40.67
C LEU A 261 -3.67 -23.76 -39.54
N ARG A 262 -3.75 -24.37 -38.34
CA ARG A 262 -2.84 -24.15 -37.20
C ARG A 262 -2.76 -22.69 -36.69
N ASP A 263 -3.81 -21.92 -36.90
CA ASP A 263 -3.93 -20.61 -36.26
C ASP A 263 -4.04 -20.72 -34.73
N GLN A 264 -3.38 -19.82 -34.00
CA GLN A 264 -3.29 -19.86 -32.54
C GLN A 264 -4.53 -19.29 -31.83
N THR A 265 -5.43 -18.61 -32.56
CA THR A 265 -6.61 -17.92 -32.02
C THR A 265 -7.83 -18.84 -31.95
N PHE A 266 -7.85 -19.92 -32.74
CA PHE A 266 -8.99 -20.86 -32.82
C PHE A 266 -8.65 -22.34 -32.60
N TYR A 267 -7.38 -22.73 -32.42
CA TYR A 267 -6.98 -24.15 -32.29
C TYR A 267 -7.61 -24.86 -31.08
N ASP A 268 -7.58 -24.24 -29.90
CA ASP A 268 -8.13 -24.75 -28.65
C ASP A 268 -9.67 -24.91 -28.72
N LYS A 269 -10.36 -23.88 -29.18
CA LYS A 269 -11.81 -23.87 -29.38
C LYS A 269 -12.25 -24.94 -30.38
N ALA A 270 -11.50 -25.10 -31.47
CA ALA A 270 -11.77 -26.12 -32.49
C ALA A 270 -11.49 -27.54 -31.96
N LEU A 271 -10.45 -27.77 -31.15
CA LEU A 271 -10.22 -29.05 -30.47
C LEU A 271 -11.36 -29.41 -29.53
N TYR A 272 -11.76 -28.49 -28.63
CA TYR A 272 -12.84 -28.70 -27.68
C TYR A 272 -14.17 -29.01 -28.39
N LYS A 273 -14.56 -28.18 -29.37
CA LYS A 273 -15.80 -28.40 -30.12
C LYS A 273 -15.74 -29.69 -30.95
N LEU A 274 -14.59 -30.06 -31.52
CA LEU A 274 -14.44 -31.34 -32.24
C LEU A 274 -14.56 -32.55 -31.30
N ALA A 275 -13.92 -32.52 -30.12
CA ALA A 275 -14.02 -33.59 -29.13
C ALA A 275 -15.47 -33.78 -28.64
N TRP A 276 -16.17 -32.68 -28.36
CA TRP A 276 -17.58 -32.71 -27.97
C TRP A 276 -18.51 -33.09 -29.14
N THR A 277 -18.14 -32.78 -30.38
CA THR A 277 -18.82 -33.29 -31.59
C THR A 277 -18.71 -34.81 -31.67
N TYR A 278 -17.51 -35.39 -31.51
CA TYR A 278 -17.34 -36.85 -31.49
C TYR A 278 -18.08 -37.52 -30.34
N TYR A 279 -18.13 -36.90 -29.16
CA TYR A 279 -18.96 -37.37 -28.04
C TYR A 279 -20.46 -37.40 -28.41
N ARG A 280 -20.99 -36.35 -29.05
CA ARG A 280 -22.37 -36.33 -29.57
C ARG A 280 -22.62 -37.32 -30.73
N MET A 281 -21.56 -37.85 -31.35
CA MET A 281 -21.61 -38.88 -32.40
C MET A 281 -21.42 -40.31 -31.86
N ASP A 282 -21.32 -40.51 -30.54
CA ASP A 282 -21.00 -41.79 -29.87
C ASP A 282 -19.62 -42.38 -30.24
N ASP A 283 -18.72 -41.58 -30.84
CA ASP A 283 -17.34 -42.02 -31.10
C ASP A 283 -16.45 -41.70 -29.89
N LEU A 284 -16.61 -42.53 -28.86
CA LEU A 284 -15.98 -42.31 -27.55
C LEU A 284 -14.45 -42.37 -27.62
N ASP A 285 -13.86 -43.16 -28.52
CA ASP A 285 -12.40 -43.21 -28.68
C ASP A 285 -11.84 -41.92 -29.30
N ARG A 286 -12.49 -41.35 -30.34
CA ARG A 286 -12.09 -40.05 -30.88
C ARG A 286 -12.43 -38.89 -29.94
N ALA A 287 -13.49 -38.99 -29.14
CA ALA A 287 -13.80 -38.03 -28.08
C ALA A 287 -12.70 -38.02 -27.00
N LEU A 288 -12.33 -39.18 -26.44
CA LEU A 288 -11.25 -39.32 -25.46
C LEU A 288 -9.92 -38.77 -25.99
N LEU A 289 -9.56 -39.08 -27.24
CA LEU A 289 -8.33 -38.57 -27.87
C LEU A 289 -8.38 -37.05 -28.08
N GLY A 290 -9.53 -36.48 -28.46
CA GLY A 290 -9.71 -35.03 -28.61
C GLY A 290 -9.61 -34.29 -27.28
N PHE A 291 -10.21 -34.82 -26.22
CA PHE A 291 -10.08 -34.28 -24.85
C PHE A 291 -8.63 -34.37 -24.35
N VAL A 292 -7.92 -35.47 -24.64
CA VAL A 292 -6.49 -35.61 -24.34
C VAL A 292 -5.63 -34.59 -25.11
N GLU A 293 -5.87 -34.39 -26.42
CA GLU A 293 -5.12 -33.38 -27.20
C GLU A 293 -5.36 -31.96 -26.67
N LEU A 294 -6.61 -31.64 -26.29
CA LEU A 294 -6.96 -30.35 -25.71
C LEU A 294 -6.28 -30.08 -24.37
N ILE A 295 -6.28 -31.05 -23.45
CA ILE A 295 -5.61 -30.90 -22.15
C ILE A 295 -4.08 -30.83 -22.36
N ASP A 296 -3.53 -31.70 -23.21
CA ASP A 296 -2.11 -31.67 -23.58
C ASP A 296 -1.71 -30.35 -24.26
N TYR A 297 -2.62 -29.67 -24.97
CA TYR A 297 -2.39 -28.35 -25.55
C TYR A 297 -2.43 -27.24 -24.49
N GLY A 298 -3.45 -27.25 -23.61
CA GLY A 298 -3.60 -26.28 -22.51
C GLY A 298 -2.48 -26.33 -21.47
N GLU A 299 -1.82 -27.48 -21.28
CA GLU A 299 -0.60 -27.57 -20.46
C GLU A 299 0.62 -26.86 -21.09
N LYS A 300 0.57 -26.52 -22.39
CA LYS A 300 1.65 -25.86 -23.15
C LYS A 300 1.34 -24.40 -23.50
N VAL A 301 0.06 -24.05 -23.64
CA VAL A 301 -0.43 -22.72 -24.01
C VAL A 301 -1.49 -22.30 -22.98
N PRO A 302 -1.25 -21.24 -22.17
CA PRO A 302 -2.08 -20.93 -21.01
C PRO A 302 -3.41 -20.22 -21.39
N VAL A 303 -4.32 -20.97 -21.99
CA VAL A 303 -5.67 -20.57 -22.42
C VAL A 303 -6.66 -21.70 -22.10
N GLY A 304 -7.94 -21.39 -21.86
CA GLY A 304 -9.01 -22.41 -21.82
C GLY A 304 -9.17 -23.22 -20.52
N ALA A 305 -8.89 -22.63 -19.35
CA ALA A 305 -8.92 -23.34 -18.05
C ALA A 305 -10.25 -24.08 -17.75
N GLU A 306 -11.39 -23.52 -18.17
CA GLU A 306 -12.73 -24.12 -17.98
C GLU A 306 -12.89 -25.41 -18.79
N MET A 307 -12.44 -25.40 -20.05
CA MET A 307 -12.53 -26.53 -20.98
C MET A 307 -11.77 -27.77 -20.48
N ARG A 308 -10.69 -27.60 -19.72
CA ARG A 308 -9.95 -28.71 -19.06
C ARG A 308 -10.84 -29.46 -18.06
N SER A 309 -11.62 -28.72 -17.26
CA SER A 309 -12.44 -29.30 -16.18
C SER A 309 -13.54 -30.20 -16.74
N GLU A 310 -14.26 -29.71 -17.75
CA GLU A 310 -15.29 -30.48 -18.45
C GLU A 310 -14.70 -31.71 -19.15
N SER A 311 -13.56 -31.55 -19.82
CA SER A 311 -12.88 -32.65 -20.52
C SER A 311 -12.60 -33.83 -19.59
N LEU A 312 -12.07 -33.58 -18.38
CA LEU A 312 -11.81 -34.62 -17.39
C LEU A 312 -13.10 -35.29 -16.87
N GLN A 313 -14.20 -34.53 -16.76
CA GLN A 313 -15.50 -35.07 -16.36
C GLN A 313 -16.09 -35.99 -17.44
N TYR A 314 -16.05 -35.59 -18.72
CA TYR A 314 -16.48 -36.44 -19.84
C TYR A 314 -15.61 -37.70 -19.96
N MET A 315 -14.28 -37.61 -19.75
CA MET A 315 -13.41 -38.79 -19.70
C MET A 315 -13.85 -39.78 -18.60
N ALA A 316 -14.17 -39.30 -17.39
CA ALA A 316 -14.59 -40.16 -16.28
C ALA A 316 -15.94 -40.85 -16.55
N ILE A 317 -16.90 -40.15 -17.16
CA ILE A 317 -18.19 -40.72 -17.60
C ILE A 317 -17.94 -41.85 -18.61
N ILE A 318 -17.16 -41.58 -19.68
CA ILE A 318 -16.84 -42.56 -20.72
C ILE A 318 -16.20 -43.84 -20.14
N PHE A 319 -15.27 -43.71 -19.17
CA PHE A 319 -14.68 -44.90 -18.55
C PHE A 319 -15.66 -45.65 -17.64
N SER A 320 -16.56 -44.97 -16.95
CA SER A 320 -17.60 -45.59 -16.12
C SER A 320 -18.49 -46.53 -16.94
N ASP A 321 -18.96 -46.07 -18.10
CA ASP A 321 -19.88 -46.81 -18.97
C ASP A 321 -19.21 -47.97 -19.73
N ARG A 322 -17.87 -47.96 -19.84
CA ARG A 322 -17.08 -48.97 -20.58
C ARG A 322 -16.52 -50.10 -19.72
N GLY A 323 -15.82 -49.77 -18.64
CA GLY A 323 -15.02 -50.76 -17.90
C GLY A 323 -14.29 -50.26 -16.66
N GLY A 324 -14.63 -49.06 -16.19
CA GLY A 324 -14.10 -48.45 -14.97
C GLY A 324 -12.58 -48.25 -14.98
N LEU A 325 -11.99 -48.39 -13.79
CA LEU A 325 -10.57 -48.16 -13.55
C LEU A 325 -9.70 -49.00 -14.49
N LYS A 326 -10.11 -50.22 -14.82
CA LYS A 326 -9.35 -51.14 -15.68
C LYS A 326 -9.25 -50.65 -17.12
N ASP A 327 -10.30 -50.05 -17.68
CA ASP A 327 -10.28 -49.50 -19.04
C ASP A 327 -9.50 -48.18 -19.10
N LEU A 328 -9.67 -47.34 -18.07
CA LEU A 328 -8.87 -46.13 -17.84
C LEU A 328 -7.37 -46.45 -17.76
N GLU A 329 -6.99 -47.47 -16.98
CA GLU A 329 -5.60 -47.92 -16.88
C GLU A 329 -5.04 -48.40 -18.23
N ALA A 330 -5.82 -49.15 -19.00
CA ALA A 330 -5.42 -49.63 -20.32
C ALA A 330 -5.26 -48.47 -21.33
N PHE A 331 -6.18 -47.50 -21.34
CA PHE A 331 -6.11 -46.32 -22.18
C PHE A 331 -4.86 -45.48 -21.89
N PHE A 332 -4.59 -45.14 -20.62
CA PHE A 332 -3.38 -44.39 -20.25
C PHE A 332 -2.09 -45.20 -20.42
N ALA A 333 -2.13 -46.53 -20.44
CA ALA A 333 -0.99 -47.35 -20.85
C ALA A 333 -0.73 -47.26 -22.37
N GLN A 334 -1.76 -47.05 -23.20
CA GLN A 334 -1.65 -46.88 -24.65
C GLN A 334 -1.20 -45.48 -25.07
N ILE A 335 -1.75 -44.41 -24.47
CA ILE A 335 -1.38 -43.02 -24.81
C ILE A 335 -0.15 -42.49 -24.05
N GLY A 336 0.39 -43.29 -23.13
CA GLY A 336 1.53 -42.94 -22.28
C GLY A 336 1.14 -42.08 -21.06
N PRO A 337 2.10 -41.86 -20.14
CA PRO A 337 1.84 -41.19 -18.87
C PRO A 337 1.36 -39.74 -19.08
N ARG A 338 0.48 -39.28 -18.17
CA ARG A 338 0.00 -37.90 -18.06
C ARG A 338 -0.15 -37.52 -16.60
N SER A 339 0.08 -36.23 -16.31
CA SER A 339 -0.18 -35.53 -15.05
C SER A 339 -1.57 -35.85 -14.49
N TYR A 340 -2.58 -35.69 -15.33
CA TYR A 340 -4.00 -35.72 -14.97
C TYR A 340 -4.63 -37.13 -14.86
N LYS A 341 -3.89 -38.23 -15.08
CA LYS A 341 -4.45 -39.60 -14.95
C LYS A 341 -5.16 -39.81 -13.61
N LEU A 342 -4.55 -39.33 -12.52
CA LEU A 342 -5.04 -39.53 -11.16
C LEU A 342 -6.31 -38.71 -10.87
N GLU A 343 -6.47 -37.54 -11.51
CA GLU A 343 -7.70 -36.75 -11.46
C GLU A 343 -8.88 -37.50 -12.10
N VAL A 344 -8.67 -38.19 -13.24
CA VAL A 344 -9.73 -38.99 -13.90
C VAL A 344 -10.12 -40.20 -13.02
N ILE A 345 -9.18 -40.80 -12.28
CA ILE A 345 -9.49 -41.90 -11.35
C ILE A 345 -10.29 -41.40 -10.14
N GLU A 346 -9.96 -40.23 -9.58
CA GLU A 346 -10.75 -39.64 -8.49
C GLU A 346 -12.17 -39.29 -8.96
N ARG A 347 -12.32 -38.72 -10.16
CA ARG A 347 -13.63 -38.44 -10.77
C ARG A 347 -14.46 -39.71 -11.00
N LEU A 348 -13.83 -40.82 -11.39
CA LEU A 348 -14.50 -42.11 -11.53
C LEU A 348 -14.91 -42.71 -10.17
N ALA A 349 -14.06 -42.59 -9.15
CA ALA A 349 -14.36 -43.08 -7.80
C ALA A 349 -15.53 -42.31 -7.16
N ASP A 350 -15.60 -41.01 -7.39
CA ASP A 350 -16.69 -40.15 -6.92
C ASP A 350 -18.00 -40.44 -7.68
N LEU A 351 -17.92 -40.69 -8.99
CA LEU A 351 -19.06 -41.15 -9.79
C LEU A 351 -19.61 -42.51 -9.29
N TYR A 352 -18.76 -43.44 -8.83
CA TYR A 352 -19.22 -44.67 -8.17
C TYR A 352 -19.90 -44.41 -6.82
N PHE A 353 -19.42 -43.45 -6.04
CA PHE A 353 -20.03 -43.10 -4.76
C PHE A 353 -21.39 -42.39 -4.94
N GLU A 354 -21.50 -41.49 -5.93
CA GLU A 354 -22.74 -40.81 -6.31
C GLU A 354 -23.78 -41.77 -6.89
N THR A 355 -23.36 -42.78 -7.65
CA THR A 355 -24.22 -43.89 -8.13
C THR A 355 -24.44 -45.01 -7.10
N ALA A 356 -23.99 -44.80 -5.85
CA ALA A 356 -24.16 -45.66 -4.69
C ALA A 356 -23.47 -47.05 -4.72
N ASP A 357 -22.49 -47.27 -5.59
CA ASP A 357 -21.60 -48.45 -5.52
C ASP A 357 -20.48 -48.24 -4.50
N TYR A 358 -20.85 -48.23 -3.23
CA TYR A 358 -19.93 -48.04 -2.10
C TYR A 358 -18.83 -49.11 -2.01
N ARG A 359 -18.97 -50.26 -2.71
CA ARG A 359 -17.95 -51.32 -2.71
C ARG A 359 -16.85 -51.06 -3.73
N ASN A 360 -17.21 -50.71 -4.96
CA ASN A 360 -16.21 -50.30 -5.94
C ASN A 360 -15.59 -48.94 -5.56
N ALA A 361 -16.36 -48.01 -4.99
CA ALA A 361 -15.82 -46.79 -4.39
C ALA A 361 -14.80 -47.10 -3.27
N LEU A 362 -15.11 -47.99 -2.31
CA LEU A 362 -14.15 -48.41 -1.27
C LEU A 362 -12.84 -48.98 -1.82
N THR A 363 -12.91 -49.77 -2.89
CA THR A 363 -11.71 -50.30 -3.55
C THR A 363 -10.90 -49.18 -4.19
N VAL A 364 -11.51 -48.36 -5.05
CA VAL A 364 -10.77 -47.31 -5.78
C VAL A 364 -10.25 -46.23 -4.82
N TYR A 365 -10.96 -45.87 -3.75
CA TYR A 365 -10.46 -44.94 -2.73
C TYR A 365 -9.28 -45.51 -1.93
N ARG A 366 -9.22 -46.83 -1.69
CA ARG A 366 -8.07 -47.47 -1.06
C ARG A 366 -6.87 -47.56 -2.00
N ASP A 367 -7.10 -47.96 -3.25
CA ASP A 367 -6.05 -48.01 -4.27
C ASP A 367 -5.47 -46.60 -4.53
N LEU A 368 -6.31 -45.57 -4.59
CA LEU A 368 -5.87 -44.16 -4.63
C LEU A 368 -5.08 -43.75 -3.38
N LEU A 369 -5.51 -44.16 -2.18
CA LEU A 369 -4.83 -43.83 -0.92
C LEU A 369 -3.46 -44.49 -0.81
N ASP A 370 -3.30 -45.72 -1.29
CA ASP A 370 -2.01 -46.44 -1.28
C ASP A 370 -1.10 -46.00 -2.45
N LEU A 371 -1.64 -45.46 -3.54
CA LEU A 371 -0.90 -44.75 -4.59
C LEU A 371 -0.46 -43.32 -4.17
N GLN A 372 -1.27 -42.64 -3.36
CA GLN A 372 -1.06 -41.25 -2.92
C GLN A 372 -1.08 -41.07 -1.37
N PRO A 373 -0.36 -41.88 -0.56
CA PRO A 373 -0.49 -41.87 0.90
C PRO A 373 -0.04 -40.57 1.58
N TYR A 374 0.59 -39.67 0.82
CA TYR A 374 1.10 -38.38 1.26
C TYR A 374 0.56 -37.19 0.44
N ALA A 375 -0.54 -37.36 -0.31
CA ALA A 375 -1.20 -36.25 -1.02
C ALA A 375 -2.18 -35.47 -0.11
N ALA A 376 -2.51 -34.24 -0.50
CA ALA A 376 -3.47 -33.39 0.20
C ALA A 376 -4.87 -34.04 0.33
N THR A 377 -5.26 -34.83 -0.66
CA THR A 377 -6.52 -35.59 -0.74
C THR A 377 -6.56 -36.83 0.15
N ALA A 378 -5.43 -37.33 0.68
CA ALA A 378 -5.38 -38.58 1.45
C ALA A 378 -6.33 -38.64 2.67
N PRO A 379 -6.52 -37.57 3.47
CA PRO A 379 -7.52 -37.56 4.54
C PRO A 379 -8.96 -37.59 4.01
N VAL A 380 -9.22 -36.98 2.85
CA VAL A 380 -10.53 -37.02 2.18
C VAL A 380 -10.84 -38.45 1.72
N LEU A 381 -9.85 -39.19 1.21
CA LEU A 381 -9.99 -40.61 0.88
C LEU A 381 -10.31 -41.46 2.12
N VAL A 382 -9.67 -41.21 3.28
CA VAL A 382 -10.01 -41.94 4.52
C VAL A 382 -11.40 -41.57 5.05
N ARG A 383 -11.86 -40.31 4.91
CA ARG A 383 -13.26 -39.95 5.19
C ARG A 383 -14.23 -40.70 4.27
N LYS A 384 -14.00 -40.68 2.95
CA LYS A 384 -14.79 -41.42 1.95
C LYS A 384 -14.81 -42.94 2.24
N ILE A 385 -13.74 -43.50 2.82
CA ILE A 385 -13.69 -44.89 3.32
C ILE A 385 -14.52 -45.07 4.61
N GLU A 386 -14.45 -44.17 5.59
CA GLU A 386 -15.26 -44.21 6.83
C GLU A 386 -16.75 -44.02 6.55
N ASP A 387 -17.12 -43.10 5.66
CA ASP A 387 -18.48 -42.90 5.16
C ASP A 387 -19.00 -44.18 4.53
N SER A 388 -18.20 -44.84 3.68
CA SER A 388 -18.57 -46.10 3.05
C SER A 388 -18.69 -47.26 4.05
N TRP A 389 -17.85 -47.32 5.10
CA TRP A 389 -18.05 -48.28 6.20
C TRP A 389 -19.29 -47.97 7.04
N THR A 390 -19.67 -46.70 7.14
CA THR A 390 -20.89 -46.25 7.81
C THR A 390 -22.14 -46.62 7.00
N LYS A 391 -22.11 -46.50 5.66
CA LYS A 391 -23.13 -47.07 4.75
C LYS A 391 -23.20 -48.61 4.77
N LEU A 392 -22.22 -49.28 5.41
CA LEU A 392 -22.13 -50.74 5.59
C LEU A 392 -22.25 -51.19 7.07
N GLU A 393 -22.67 -50.30 7.98
CA GLU A 393 -23.06 -50.58 9.37
C GLU A 393 -22.01 -51.32 10.25
N ASN A 394 -20.71 -51.08 10.04
CA ASN A 394 -19.65 -51.84 10.74
C ASN A 394 -18.94 -51.05 11.86
N GLU A 395 -19.59 -50.94 13.05
CA GLU A 395 -19.08 -50.19 14.22
C GLU A 395 -17.60 -50.47 14.55
N ARG A 396 -17.18 -51.75 14.52
CA ARG A 396 -15.79 -52.10 14.83
C ARG A 396 -14.81 -51.52 13.80
N GLN A 397 -15.16 -51.52 12.51
CA GLN A 397 -14.29 -50.92 11.48
C GLN A 397 -14.30 -49.40 11.56
N VAL A 398 -15.42 -48.77 11.95
CA VAL A 398 -15.46 -47.31 12.20
C VAL A 398 -14.50 -46.90 13.33
N VAL A 399 -14.55 -47.57 14.48
CA VAL A 399 -13.62 -47.29 15.61
C VAL A 399 -12.16 -47.64 15.27
N GLU A 400 -11.94 -48.62 14.39
CA GLU A 400 -10.61 -48.96 13.85
C GLU A 400 -10.10 -47.86 12.89
N SER A 401 -10.97 -47.32 12.03
CA SER A 401 -10.68 -46.16 11.17
C SER A 401 -10.41 -44.88 11.97
N TRP A 402 -10.98 -44.72 13.17
CA TRP A 402 -10.59 -43.63 14.07
C TRP A 402 -9.13 -43.73 14.51
N ARG A 403 -8.65 -44.94 14.85
CA ARG A 403 -7.24 -45.15 15.16
C ARG A 403 -6.37 -44.97 13.92
N GLU A 404 -6.77 -45.51 12.77
CA GLU A 404 -6.03 -45.36 11.51
C GLU A 404 -5.90 -43.88 11.09
N PHE A 405 -6.98 -43.08 11.21
CA PHE A 405 -6.95 -41.65 10.89
C PHE A 405 -5.98 -40.90 11.81
N ALA A 406 -6.00 -41.19 13.12
CA ALA A 406 -5.05 -40.61 14.06
C ALA A 406 -3.60 -41.06 13.76
N GLU A 407 -3.37 -42.35 13.54
CA GLU A 407 -2.04 -42.93 13.25
C GLU A 407 -1.45 -42.44 11.91
N ARG A 408 -2.28 -42.15 10.89
CA ARG A 408 -1.83 -41.61 9.59
C ARG A 408 -1.66 -40.09 9.57
N PHE A 409 -2.54 -39.32 10.22
CA PHE A 409 -2.65 -37.86 10.01
C PHE A 409 -2.49 -36.97 11.25
N GLY A 410 -2.33 -37.53 12.46
CA GLY A 410 -2.06 -36.74 13.68
C GLY A 410 -0.71 -36.01 13.67
N ASN A 411 -0.42 -35.24 14.72
CA ASN A 411 0.80 -34.43 14.80
C ASN A 411 2.07 -35.32 14.67
N GLY A 412 3.10 -34.81 13.97
CA GLY A 412 4.38 -35.51 13.81
C GLY A 412 4.36 -36.75 12.90
N THR A 413 3.26 -37.03 12.19
CA THR A 413 3.25 -38.04 11.12
C THR A 413 3.93 -37.52 9.86
N THR A 414 4.35 -38.42 8.96
CA THR A 414 4.93 -38.05 7.65
C THR A 414 3.96 -37.21 6.80
N TRP A 415 2.66 -37.50 6.87
CA TRP A 415 1.63 -36.71 6.18
C TRP A 415 1.55 -35.29 6.76
N GLN A 416 1.38 -35.17 8.09
CA GLN A 416 1.22 -33.86 8.73
C GLN A 416 2.49 -33.02 8.64
N THR A 417 3.68 -33.63 8.72
CA THR A 417 4.97 -32.95 8.52
C THR A 417 5.05 -32.32 7.13
N ARG A 418 4.69 -33.08 6.08
CA ARG A 418 4.71 -32.61 4.69
C ARG A 418 3.72 -31.46 4.44
N TRP A 419 2.48 -31.59 4.92
CA TRP A 419 1.45 -30.59 4.65
C TRP A 419 1.53 -29.38 5.57
N LYS A 420 2.09 -29.48 6.78
CA LYS A 420 2.35 -28.32 7.65
C LYS A 420 3.31 -27.29 7.03
N GLU A 421 4.17 -27.71 6.10
CA GLU A 421 5.03 -26.80 5.32
C GLU A 421 4.37 -26.30 4.02
N ALA A 422 3.50 -27.10 3.39
CA ALA A 422 2.93 -26.82 2.07
C ALA A 422 1.52 -26.17 2.09
N ASP A 423 0.68 -26.57 3.04
CA ASP A 423 -0.65 -26.02 3.32
C ASP A 423 -0.94 -26.12 4.84
N PRO A 424 -0.57 -25.08 5.62
CA PRO A 424 -0.78 -25.08 7.07
C PRO A 424 -2.24 -25.18 7.51
N ARG A 425 -3.20 -24.75 6.67
CA ARG A 425 -4.63 -24.75 7.00
C ARG A 425 -5.19 -26.17 6.90
N LEU A 426 -4.97 -26.83 5.76
CA LEU A 426 -5.33 -28.23 5.56
C LEU A 426 -4.71 -29.13 6.63
N ALA A 427 -3.45 -28.88 6.99
CA ALA A 427 -2.77 -29.63 8.05
C ALA A 427 -3.42 -29.43 9.43
N TRP A 428 -3.91 -28.23 9.74
CA TRP A 428 -4.59 -27.91 11.01
C TRP A 428 -5.98 -28.56 11.10
N ASP A 429 -6.81 -28.41 10.06
CA ASP A 429 -8.17 -28.98 10.03
C ASP A 429 -8.14 -30.51 10.20
N VAL A 430 -7.20 -31.17 9.52
CA VAL A 430 -7.00 -32.63 9.60
C VAL A 430 -6.42 -33.04 10.97
N GLN A 431 -5.50 -32.26 11.55
CA GLN A 431 -4.98 -32.53 12.90
C GLN A 431 -6.08 -32.48 13.97
N LYS A 432 -7.04 -31.54 13.86
CA LYS A 432 -8.17 -31.42 14.82
C LYS A 432 -9.13 -32.61 14.76
N GLU A 433 -9.35 -33.18 13.57
CA GLU A 433 -10.13 -34.41 13.42
C GLU A 433 -9.39 -35.64 14.00
N ALA A 434 -8.09 -35.73 13.75
CA ALA A 434 -7.22 -36.78 14.30
C ALA A 434 -7.16 -36.74 15.84
N GLU A 435 -7.10 -35.53 16.42
CA GLU A 435 -7.14 -35.30 17.87
C GLU A 435 -8.42 -35.87 18.49
N LYS A 436 -9.59 -35.52 17.95
CA LYS A 436 -10.88 -36.02 18.45
C LYS A 436 -10.93 -37.56 18.40
N LYS A 437 -10.62 -38.14 17.24
CA LYS A 437 -10.66 -39.59 16.99
C LYS A 437 -9.69 -40.37 17.89
N GLY A 438 -8.50 -39.84 18.14
CA GLY A 438 -7.51 -40.41 19.06
C GLY A 438 -7.97 -40.42 20.52
N PHE A 439 -8.61 -39.34 20.99
CA PHE A 439 -9.12 -39.27 22.35
C PHE A 439 -10.33 -40.18 22.58
N ASP A 440 -11.30 -40.18 21.66
CA ASP A 440 -12.53 -40.96 21.80
C ASP A 440 -12.23 -42.48 21.90
N TYR A 441 -11.20 -42.95 21.18
CA TYR A 441 -10.65 -44.30 21.32
C TYR A 441 -10.06 -44.60 22.72
N ALA A 442 -9.36 -43.65 23.34
CA ALA A 442 -8.78 -43.81 24.68
C ALA A 442 -9.87 -43.81 25.78
N ALA A 443 -10.83 -42.88 25.70
CA ALA A 443 -11.95 -42.78 26.61
C ALA A 443 -12.84 -44.05 26.60
N TRP A 444 -13.06 -44.63 25.41
CA TRP A 444 -13.78 -45.90 25.27
C TRP A 444 -13.17 -47.03 26.12
N TRP A 445 -11.83 -47.15 26.16
CA TRP A 445 -11.15 -48.13 27.02
C TRP A 445 -11.20 -47.76 28.51
N HIS A 446 -11.13 -46.47 28.86
CA HIS A 446 -11.22 -46.02 30.26
C HIS A 446 -12.59 -46.39 30.87
N GLY A 447 -13.68 -46.12 30.16
CA GLY A 447 -15.04 -46.48 30.60
C GLY A 447 -15.23 -47.98 30.83
N LYS A 448 -14.62 -48.86 30.01
CA LYS A 448 -14.65 -50.32 30.27
C LYS A 448 -13.95 -50.69 31.59
N GLY A 449 -12.94 -49.92 32.01
CA GLY A 449 -12.22 -50.11 33.28
C GLY A 449 -13.02 -49.67 34.50
N GLN A 450 -13.66 -48.50 34.43
CA GLN A 450 -14.52 -47.99 35.51
C GLN A 450 -15.74 -48.92 35.73
N ALA A 451 -16.35 -49.40 34.64
CA ALA A 451 -17.55 -50.24 34.67
C ALA A 451 -17.33 -51.67 35.23
N THR A 452 -16.09 -52.13 35.45
CA THR A 452 -15.83 -53.49 35.98
C THR A 452 -15.46 -53.49 37.46
N SER A 453 -16.13 -54.36 38.22
CA SER A 453 -15.84 -54.66 39.62
C SER A 453 -14.67 -55.66 39.80
N ASP A 454 -14.38 -56.46 38.78
CA ASP A 454 -13.25 -57.41 38.74
C ASP A 454 -11.91 -56.63 38.74
N PRO A 455 -11.05 -56.74 39.78
CA PRO A 455 -9.81 -55.96 39.86
C PRO A 455 -8.77 -56.32 38.79
N ALA A 456 -8.78 -57.56 38.29
CA ALA A 456 -7.86 -57.99 37.25
C ALA A 456 -8.27 -57.41 35.89
N LYS A 457 -9.56 -57.44 35.56
CA LYS A 457 -10.10 -56.78 34.35
C LYS A 457 -9.99 -55.26 34.45
N ARG A 458 -10.28 -54.66 35.61
CA ARG A 458 -10.08 -53.22 35.85
C ARG A 458 -8.64 -52.82 35.52
N LYS A 459 -7.66 -53.55 36.05
CA LYS A 459 -6.24 -53.32 35.76
C LYS A 459 -5.91 -53.51 34.27
N GLN A 460 -6.47 -54.51 33.58
CA GLN A 460 -6.23 -54.70 32.15
C GLN A 460 -6.82 -53.57 31.29
N TYR A 461 -8.04 -53.11 31.57
CA TYR A 461 -8.65 -51.99 30.84
C TYR A 461 -7.98 -50.66 31.18
N TYR A 462 -7.65 -50.39 32.44
CA TYR A 462 -6.85 -49.22 32.83
C TYR A 462 -5.46 -49.24 32.18
N LEU A 463 -4.80 -50.38 32.00
CA LEU A 463 -3.54 -50.45 31.26
C LEU A 463 -3.71 -50.20 29.74
N ARG A 464 -4.86 -50.56 29.14
CA ARG A 464 -5.18 -50.18 27.75
C ARG A 464 -5.50 -48.69 27.63
N ALA A 465 -6.27 -48.15 28.58
CA ALA A 465 -6.63 -46.74 28.65
C ALA A 465 -5.39 -45.87 28.89
N LEU A 466 -4.52 -46.22 29.84
CA LEU A 466 -3.23 -45.56 30.06
C LEU A 466 -2.38 -45.58 28.79
N LYS A 467 -2.19 -46.74 28.13
CA LYS A 467 -1.44 -46.80 26.87
C LYS A 467 -2.06 -45.94 25.76
N ALA A 468 -3.39 -45.85 25.69
CA ALA A 468 -4.09 -45.02 24.71
C ALA A 468 -3.97 -43.52 25.04
N TYR A 469 -4.09 -43.13 26.30
CA TYR A 469 -3.84 -41.76 26.78
C TYR A 469 -2.36 -41.36 26.68
N GLU A 470 -1.41 -42.29 26.85
CA GLU A 470 0.03 -42.08 26.63
C GLU A 470 0.35 -41.87 25.14
N ALA A 471 -0.31 -42.64 24.25
CA ALA A 471 -0.19 -42.46 22.81
C ALA A 471 -0.81 -41.12 22.36
N PHE A 472 -1.97 -40.78 22.92
CA PHE A 472 -2.64 -39.49 22.72
C PHE A 472 -1.79 -38.33 23.22
N GLU A 473 -1.28 -38.39 24.45
CA GLU A 473 -0.37 -37.39 25.05
C GLU A 473 0.92 -37.20 24.24
N LYS A 474 1.43 -38.26 23.60
CA LYS A 474 2.59 -38.18 22.72
C LYS A 474 2.29 -37.57 21.35
N GLN A 475 1.05 -37.69 20.85
CA GLN A 475 0.66 -37.30 19.49
C GLN A 475 -0.15 -35.99 19.44
N PHE A 476 -0.71 -35.55 20.56
CA PHE A 476 -1.54 -34.35 20.66
C PHE A 476 -1.20 -33.63 21.98
N ASP A 477 0.08 -33.27 22.12
CA ASP A 477 0.61 -32.48 23.23
C ASP A 477 0.06 -31.04 23.25
N ASP A 478 -0.60 -30.62 22.17
CA ASP A 478 -1.35 -29.38 21.98
C ASP A 478 -2.88 -29.52 22.10
N SER A 479 -3.39 -30.67 22.56
CA SER A 479 -4.85 -30.92 22.66
C SER A 479 -5.51 -30.23 23.85
N VAL A 480 -6.71 -29.67 23.62
CA VAL A 480 -7.60 -29.17 24.68
C VAL A 480 -8.11 -30.28 25.60
N ARG A 481 -8.15 -31.54 25.13
CA ARG A 481 -8.54 -32.73 25.90
C ARG A 481 -7.39 -33.39 26.65
N LEU A 482 -6.15 -32.93 26.45
CA LEU A 482 -4.97 -33.49 27.12
C LEU A 482 -5.05 -33.38 28.65
N ALA A 483 -5.70 -32.34 29.16
CA ALA A 483 -5.91 -32.15 30.59
C ALA A 483 -6.82 -33.22 31.20
N GLU A 484 -7.89 -33.58 30.49
CA GLU A 484 -8.81 -34.66 30.88
C GLU A 484 -8.10 -36.01 30.84
N ALA A 485 -7.28 -36.27 29.80
CA ALA A 485 -6.43 -37.45 29.72
C ALA A 485 -5.47 -37.55 30.93
N VAL A 486 -4.78 -36.47 31.29
CA VAL A 486 -3.85 -36.44 32.44
C VAL A 486 -4.57 -36.43 33.80
N PHE A 487 -5.80 -35.93 33.89
CA PHE A 487 -6.64 -36.08 35.08
C PHE A 487 -7.05 -37.54 35.28
N ASN A 488 -7.50 -38.19 34.21
CA ASN A 488 -7.82 -39.62 34.22
C ASN A 488 -6.58 -40.49 34.58
N GLN A 489 -5.37 -40.11 34.13
CA GLN A 489 -4.13 -40.71 34.64
C GLN A 489 -3.91 -40.46 36.15
N ALA A 490 -4.18 -39.24 36.64
CA ALA A 490 -3.98 -38.85 38.03
C ALA A 490 -4.87 -39.66 38.99
N GLU A 491 -6.15 -39.79 38.67
CA GLU A 491 -7.12 -40.62 39.41
C GLU A 491 -6.66 -42.08 39.47
N ILE A 492 -6.32 -42.68 38.32
CA ILE A 492 -5.79 -44.05 38.26
C ILE A 492 -4.53 -44.21 39.13
N HIS A 493 -3.66 -43.19 39.22
CA HIS A 493 -2.48 -43.23 40.09
C HIS A 493 -2.76 -42.99 41.58
N TYR A 494 -3.82 -42.24 41.93
CA TYR A 494 -4.27 -42.02 43.30
C TYR A 494 -4.92 -43.28 43.88
N ASP A 495 -5.81 -43.92 43.11
CA ASP A 495 -6.42 -45.23 43.41
C ASP A 495 -5.35 -46.32 43.64
N LEU A 496 -4.25 -46.27 42.89
CA LEU A 496 -3.09 -47.15 43.06
C LEU A 496 -2.14 -46.71 44.20
N GLY A 497 -2.51 -45.70 45.00
CA GLY A 497 -1.82 -45.30 46.24
C GLY A 497 -0.58 -44.41 46.09
N ASN A 498 -0.28 -43.90 44.89
CA ASN A 498 1.02 -43.30 44.58
C ASN A 498 1.06 -41.78 44.84
N TRP A 499 0.80 -41.32 46.07
CA TRP A 499 0.50 -39.90 46.38
C TRP A 499 1.50 -38.86 45.85
N ASN A 500 2.80 -39.19 45.74
CA ASN A 500 3.76 -38.27 45.12
C ASN A 500 3.54 -38.13 43.60
N LYS A 501 3.28 -39.24 42.89
CA LYS A 501 3.00 -39.27 41.45
C LYS A 501 1.58 -38.77 41.15
N ALA A 502 0.59 -39.09 41.98
CA ALA A 502 -0.75 -38.48 41.89
C ALA A 502 -0.67 -36.96 42.11
N GLY A 503 0.02 -36.49 43.16
CA GLY A 503 0.27 -35.06 43.38
C GLY A 503 1.23 -34.40 42.39
N GLU A 504 1.83 -35.16 41.46
CA GLU A 504 2.54 -34.65 40.27
C GLU A 504 1.59 -34.58 39.07
N LEU A 505 0.75 -35.60 38.83
CA LEU A 505 -0.24 -35.60 37.75
C LEU A 505 -1.37 -34.58 38.00
N TYR A 506 -1.89 -34.45 39.22
CA TYR A 506 -2.78 -33.35 39.61
C TYR A 506 -2.12 -31.96 39.52
N ALA A 507 -0.78 -31.88 39.55
CA ALA A 507 -0.08 -30.62 39.30
C ALA A 507 0.02 -30.34 37.79
N ARG A 508 0.03 -31.38 36.95
CA ARG A 508 0.01 -31.26 35.48
C ARG A 508 -1.35 -30.93 34.90
N VAL A 509 -2.47 -31.39 35.48
CA VAL A 509 -3.82 -31.10 34.93
C VAL A 509 -4.01 -29.60 34.68
N PRO A 510 -3.65 -28.70 35.63
CA PRO A 510 -3.73 -27.26 35.41
C PRO A 510 -2.54 -26.62 34.67
N GLU A 511 -1.49 -27.39 34.36
CA GLU A 511 -0.45 -27.00 33.41
C GLU A 511 -0.94 -27.21 31.95
N ILE A 512 -2.12 -27.84 31.77
CA ILE A 512 -2.69 -28.24 30.47
C ILE A 512 -4.08 -27.61 30.26
N ALA A 513 -5.02 -27.81 31.20
CA ALA A 513 -6.26 -27.04 31.24
C ALA A 513 -5.98 -25.73 31.96
N VAL A 514 -5.89 -24.64 31.19
CA VAL A 514 -5.66 -23.29 31.76
C VAL A 514 -6.95 -22.66 32.29
N ASP A 515 -8.11 -23.13 31.83
CA ASP A 515 -9.44 -22.68 32.23
C ASP A 515 -9.78 -23.02 33.71
N PRO A 516 -9.95 -22.01 34.59
CA PRO A 516 -10.26 -22.23 36.00
C PRO A 516 -11.70 -22.65 36.29
N THR A 517 -12.61 -22.56 35.30
CA THR A 517 -14.03 -22.94 35.44
C THR A 517 -14.25 -24.44 35.27
N ASN A 518 -13.30 -25.14 34.63
CA ASN A 518 -13.31 -26.59 34.48
C ASN A 518 -13.28 -27.28 35.85
N GLU A 519 -14.29 -28.09 36.18
CA GLU A 519 -14.42 -28.72 37.50
C GLU A 519 -13.18 -29.51 37.93
N LEU A 520 -12.51 -30.18 36.97
CA LEU A 520 -11.29 -30.97 37.17
C LEU A 520 -10.11 -30.13 37.70
N PHE A 521 -10.06 -28.85 37.36
CA PHE A 521 -9.04 -27.89 37.79
C PHE A 521 -9.18 -27.60 39.29
N SER A 522 -10.40 -27.49 39.80
CA SER A 522 -10.68 -27.25 41.22
C SER A 522 -10.32 -28.42 42.11
N GLU A 523 -10.73 -29.63 41.70
CA GLU A 523 -10.47 -30.86 42.45
C GLU A 523 -8.99 -31.25 42.38
N SER A 524 -8.33 -31.16 41.21
CA SER A 524 -6.89 -31.43 41.11
C SER A 524 -6.06 -30.47 41.98
N ALA A 525 -6.41 -29.18 42.05
CA ALA A 525 -5.74 -28.21 42.92
C ALA A 525 -5.89 -28.55 44.42
N TRP A 526 -7.08 -28.95 44.86
CA TRP A 526 -7.31 -29.35 46.25
C TRP A 526 -6.66 -30.69 46.59
N ASN A 527 -6.81 -31.69 45.73
CA ASN A 527 -6.26 -33.03 45.92
C ASN A 527 -4.72 -33.02 45.85
N MET A 528 -4.11 -32.06 45.14
CA MET A 528 -2.69 -31.74 45.27
C MET A 528 -2.33 -31.26 46.69
N ILE A 529 -3.06 -30.33 47.32
CA ILE A 529 -2.79 -29.93 48.71
C ILE A 529 -2.84 -31.15 49.63
N LEU A 530 -3.88 -31.98 49.52
CA LEU A 530 -4.03 -33.17 50.36
C LEU A 530 -2.84 -34.14 50.19
N ALA A 531 -2.42 -34.40 48.95
CA ALA A 531 -1.26 -35.23 48.65
C ALA A 531 0.06 -34.63 49.19
N ARG A 532 0.28 -33.32 49.01
CA ARG A 532 1.50 -32.65 49.48
C ARG A 532 1.55 -32.42 51.00
N ARG A 533 0.40 -32.27 51.67
CA ARG A 533 0.31 -32.17 53.14
C ARG A 533 0.66 -33.49 53.81
N LYS A 534 0.07 -34.61 53.34
CA LYS A 534 0.45 -35.97 53.77
C LYS A 534 1.95 -36.24 53.58
N ALA A 535 2.57 -35.67 52.54
CA ALA A 535 4.02 -35.75 52.33
C ALA A 535 4.87 -34.85 53.26
N LEU A 536 4.33 -33.74 53.77
CA LEU A 536 5.03 -32.86 54.72
C LEU A 536 5.01 -33.41 56.15
N GLU A 537 3.88 -33.92 56.62
CA GLU A 537 3.73 -34.48 57.97
C GLU A 537 4.70 -35.65 58.23
N VAL A 538 5.03 -36.40 57.17
CA VAL A 538 6.06 -37.47 57.19
C VAL A 538 7.48 -36.90 57.26
N TRP A 539 7.73 -35.69 56.74
CA TRP A 539 9.05 -35.06 56.73
C TRP A 539 9.39 -34.29 58.01
N GLU A 540 8.44 -33.56 58.59
CA GLU A 540 8.71 -32.69 59.76
C GLU A 540 9.04 -33.48 61.03
N ARG A 541 8.64 -34.75 61.08
CA ARG A 541 9.00 -35.71 62.14
C ARG A 541 10.47 -36.15 62.09
N THR A 542 11.27 -35.66 61.13
CA THR A 542 12.71 -35.96 61.05
C THR A 542 13.55 -35.01 61.92
N PRO A 543 14.61 -35.50 62.61
CA PRO A 543 15.46 -34.66 63.48
C PRO A 543 16.10 -33.45 62.76
N LYS A 544 16.32 -33.56 61.45
CA LYS A 544 16.87 -32.49 60.61
C LYS A 544 15.97 -31.26 60.51
N ALA A 545 14.64 -31.43 60.60
CA ALA A 545 13.68 -30.33 60.54
C ALA A 545 13.76 -29.43 61.77
N GLN A 546 13.78 -30.04 62.96
CA GLN A 546 13.70 -29.36 64.25
C GLN A 546 14.88 -28.40 64.49
N ALA A 547 16.10 -28.80 64.14
CA ALA A 547 17.30 -27.97 64.30
C ALA A 547 17.28 -26.69 63.43
N MET A 548 16.65 -26.73 62.25
CA MET A 548 16.57 -25.59 61.34
C MET A 548 15.73 -24.45 61.92
N LEU A 549 14.54 -24.77 62.46
CA LEU A 549 13.56 -23.78 62.93
C LEU A 549 14.12 -22.91 64.07
N LYS A 550 14.85 -23.52 65.01
CA LYS A 550 15.44 -22.82 66.18
C LYS A 550 16.38 -21.67 65.78
N ALA A 551 17.10 -21.79 64.66
CA ALA A 551 18.03 -20.76 64.20
C ALA A 551 17.34 -19.52 63.62
N ILE A 552 16.08 -19.63 63.18
CA ILE A 552 15.36 -18.56 62.46
C ILE A 552 14.85 -17.49 63.44
N ALA A 553 14.32 -17.90 64.59
CA ALA A 553 13.80 -17.00 65.62
C ALA A 553 14.83 -15.96 66.10
N ALA A 554 16.11 -16.35 66.18
CA ALA A 554 17.20 -15.49 66.67
C ALA A 554 17.62 -14.38 65.68
N GLU A 555 17.29 -14.50 64.39
CA GLU A 555 17.61 -13.47 63.39
C GLU A 555 16.58 -12.33 63.42
N ARG A 556 15.29 -12.67 63.55
CA ARG A 556 14.17 -11.71 63.50
C ARG A 556 14.33 -10.58 64.52
N ALA A 557 14.67 -10.93 65.77
CA ALA A 557 14.82 -10.01 66.88
C ALA A 557 15.85 -8.88 66.65
N LYS A 558 16.83 -9.05 65.75
CA LYS A 558 17.84 -8.02 65.45
C LYS A 558 17.36 -6.93 64.50
N LEU A 559 16.47 -7.28 63.58
CA LEU A 559 15.93 -6.33 62.59
C LEU A 559 14.91 -5.40 63.23
N GLU A 560 14.13 -5.91 64.19
CA GLU A 560 13.08 -5.18 64.91
C GLU A 560 13.65 -3.93 65.61
N ALA A 561 14.77 -4.07 66.34
CA ALA A 561 15.49 -2.95 66.97
C ALA A 561 16.08 -1.89 66.00
N THR A 562 16.13 -2.16 64.69
CA THR A 562 16.61 -1.17 63.70
C THR A 562 15.47 -0.29 63.20
N ALA A 563 14.27 -0.84 63.04
CA ALA A 563 13.08 -0.11 62.60
C ALA A 563 12.69 1.02 63.57
N GLU A 564 12.75 0.75 64.87
CA GLU A 564 12.41 1.68 65.96
C GLU A 564 13.28 2.96 65.99
N LYS A 565 14.48 2.93 65.37
CA LYS A 565 15.36 4.10 65.28
C LYS A 565 14.95 5.04 64.15
N ALA A 566 14.68 4.50 62.95
CA ALA A 566 14.35 5.30 61.78
C ALA A 566 13.09 6.17 61.99
N GLN A 567 12.13 5.66 62.76
CA GLN A 567 10.89 6.36 63.14
C GLN A 567 11.12 7.64 63.98
N LYS A 568 12.32 7.84 64.57
CA LYS A 568 12.60 8.94 65.52
C LYS A 568 13.47 10.07 64.97
N GLU A 569 14.07 9.89 63.79
CA GLU A 569 15.03 10.87 63.23
C GLU A 569 14.40 11.86 62.23
N GLY A 570 13.08 11.80 62.02
CA GLY A 570 12.37 12.66 61.07
C GLY A 570 12.02 14.07 61.56
N SER A 571 11.89 14.28 62.88
CA SER A 571 11.17 15.42 63.47
C SER A 571 12.08 16.50 64.10
N LEU A 572 13.16 16.90 63.42
CA LEU A 572 14.19 17.76 64.03
C LEU A 572 14.91 18.74 63.07
N ALA A 573 14.45 18.89 61.82
CA ALA A 573 15.30 19.40 60.74
C ALA A 573 15.31 20.93 60.54
N ARG A 574 14.38 21.70 61.13
CA ARG A 574 14.14 23.12 60.77
C ARG A 574 15.13 24.16 61.33
N ALA A 575 16.25 23.73 61.92
CA ALA A 575 17.12 24.59 62.74
C ALA A 575 18.22 25.39 61.98
N THR A 576 18.59 25.02 60.75
CA THR A 576 19.80 25.58 60.10
C THR A 576 19.69 25.78 58.58
N ARG A 577 19.25 26.96 58.14
CA ARG A 577 19.86 27.75 57.03
C ARG A 577 19.11 29.06 56.77
N SER A 578 19.75 30.17 57.09
CA SER A 578 19.52 31.50 56.52
C SER A 578 20.87 32.07 56.04
N VAL A 579 20.91 33.33 55.58
CA VAL A 579 22.08 34.05 55.01
C VAL A 579 22.29 33.83 53.48
N THR A 580 22.95 34.79 52.82
CA THR A 580 22.62 35.27 51.47
C THR A 580 23.74 35.19 50.42
N GLY A 581 23.39 34.69 49.21
CA GLY A 581 24.01 34.99 47.91
C GLY A 581 25.43 34.43 47.62
N PRO A 582 26.00 34.67 46.41
CA PRO A 582 25.38 35.11 45.16
C PRO A 582 25.53 34.07 44.00
N ALA A 583 25.12 34.43 42.79
CA ALA A 583 24.95 33.54 41.62
C ALA A 583 26.20 32.82 41.09
N ALA A 584 25.99 31.65 40.48
CA ALA A 584 26.93 30.99 39.56
C ALA A 584 26.18 30.33 38.39
N THR A 585 26.45 30.77 37.16
CA THR A 585 25.90 30.21 35.92
C THR A 585 26.88 29.24 35.25
N THR A 586 26.43 28.05 34.85
CA THR A 586 27.02 27.30 33.74
C THR A 586 25.96 26.45 33.04
N ALA A 587 25.90 26.54 31.71
CA ALA A 587 25.14 25.60 30.89
C ALA A 587 25.94 24.29 30.71
N ALA A 588 25.25 23.16 30.54
CA ALA A 588 25.89 21.87 30.39
C ALA A 588 26.32 21.59 28.93
N THR A 589 27.59 21.23 28.74
CA THR A 589 28.08 20.44 27.60
C THR A 589 29.05 19.34 28.11
N PRO A 590 29.15 18.16 27.46
CA PRO A 590 29.75 16.99 28.11
C PRO A 590 31.13 16.60 27.59
N THR A 591 32.09 16.29 28.48
CA THR A 591 33.16 15.30 28.23
C THR A 591 33.84 14.83 29.53
N THR A 592 34.69 13.79 29.44
CA THR A 592 35.21 12.96 30.55
C THR A 592 36.70 13.19 30.88
N ALA A 593 37.13 13.09 32.16
CA ALA A 593 38.34 12.32 32.61
C ALA A 593 38.77 12.48 34.10
N VAL A 594 38.75 11.36 34.83
CA VAL A 594 39.73 10.76 35.79
C VAL A 594 40.88 11.59 36.46
N ALA A 595 40.82 11.73 37.80
CA ALA A 595 41.89 11.60 38.85
C ALA A 595 43.07 12.65 38.90
N PRO A 596 43.97 12.70 39.93
CA PRO A 596 44.23 11.73 41.03
C PRO A 596 44.61 12.21 42.48
N GLN A 597 44.44 11.29 43.47
CA GLN A 597 45.28 11.04 44.69
C GLN A 597 45.47 12.14 45.78
N ALA A 598 45.77 11.90 47.08
CA ALA A 598 45.87 10.72 47.99
C ALA A 598 46.03 11.24 49.48
N PRO A 599 46.55 10.50 50.49
CA PRO A 599 46.14 9.22 51.11
C PRO A 599 45.90 9.28 52.65
N VAL A 600 45.23 8.25 53.23
CA VAL A 600 45.49 7.73 54.60
C VAL A 600 45.27 6.21 54.59
N GLU A 601 46.07 5.43 55.32
CA GLU A 601 46.02 3.95 55.31
C GLU A 601 45.26 3.32 56.50
N ALA A 602 44.64 2.16 56.26
CA ALA A 602 44.13 1.22 57.27
C ALA A 602 44.17 -0.23 56.70
N PRO A 603 44.28 -1.29 57.54
CA PRO A 603 44.87 -2.57 57.12
C PRO A 603 44.00 -3.53 56.28
N THR A 604 44.63 -4.63 55.87
CA THR A 604 44.31 -5.41 54.67
C THR A 604 43.09 -6.35 54.72
N ARG A 605 42.33 -6.28 53.62
CA ARG A 605 41.21 -7.14 53.19
C ARG A 605 41.42 -8.66 53.40
N LYS A 606 40.30 -9.37 53.55
CA LYS A 606 40.02 -10.56 52.70
C LYS A 606 38.66 -10.44 51.97
N ARG A 607 38.76 -10.08 50.69
CA ARG A 607 37.77 -10.17 49.59
C ARG A 607 36.32 -9.71 49.86
N VAL A 608 36.09 -8.43 49.57
CA VAL A 608 34.85 -7.96 48.94
C VAL A 608 34.79 -8.50 47.50
N GLY A 609 33.61 -8.91 47.04
CA GLY A 609 33.29 -9.06 45.62
C GLY A 609 32.58 -7.79 45.12
N ALA A 610 32.80 -7.40 43.87
CA ALA A 610 32.31 -6.13 43.34
C ALA A 610 30.81 -6.14 43.04
N ASP A 611 30.00 -5.91 44.07
CA ASP A 611 28.62 -5.46 43.98
C ASP A 611 28.23 -4.85 45.34
N GLY A 612 27.58 -3.68 45.35
CA GLY A 612 27.25 -2.94 46.60
C GLY A 612 26.16 -3.59 47.48
N LYS A 613 25.79 -4.84 47.21
CA LYS A 613 24.65 -5.53 47.81
C LYS A 613 25.14 -6.52 48.87
N THR A 614 24.72 -6.32 50.12
CA THR A 614 24.84 -7.33 51.17
C THR A 614 23.97 -8.53 50.80
N VAL A 615 24.59 -9.57 50.22
CA VAL A 615 23.89 -10.80 49.82
C VAL A 615 23.41 -11.54 51.06
N LYS A 616 22.21 -11.18 51.55
CA LYS A 616 21.46 -11.94 52.55
C LYS A 616 21.35 -13.38 52.06
N LYS A 617 22.03 -14.30 52.76
CA LYS A 617 22.24 -15.68 52.33
C LYS A 617 20.89 -16.38 52.15
N LYS A 618 20.44 -16.52 50.90
CA LYS A 618 19.05 -16.88 50.53
C LYS A 618 18.62 -18.16 51.24
N ARG A 619 17.73 -18.02 52.24
CA ARG A 619 17.33 -19.13 53.12
C ARG A 619 16.65 -20.24 52.33
N THR A 620 17.17 -21.44 52.43
CA THR A 620 16.70 -22.62 51.70
C THR A 620 15.58 -23.34 52.46
N LEU A 621 14.39 -23.41 51.86
CA LEU A 621 13.26 -24.16 52.40
C LEU A 621 13.45 -25.69 52.21
N PRO A 622 12.91 -26.54 53.12
CA PRO A 622 12.79 -27.98 52.90
C PRO A 622 11.96 -28.31 51.65
N LYS A 623 12.30 -29.38 50.92
CA LYS A 623 11.55 -29.78 49.70
C LYS A 623 10.06 -30.03 49.98
N ALA A 624 9.73 -30.69 51.09
CA ALA A 624 8.34 -30.97 51.46
C ALA A 624 7.58 -29.67 51.81
N ALA A 625 8.16 -28.79 52.63
CA ALA A 625 7.55 -27.52 53.00
C ALA A 625 7.39 -26.61 51.77
N MET A 626 8.39 -26.55 50.90
CA MET A 626 8.32 -25.86 49.61
C MET A 626 7.22 -26.43 48.71
N ASN A 627 7.03 -27.75 48.66
CA ASN A 627 5.95 -28.37 47.88
C ASN A 627 4.56 -28.06 48.45
N LEU A 628 4.38 -28.03 49.78
CA LEU A 628 3.12 -27.62 50.38
C LEU A 628 2.86 -26.12 50.20
N ILE A 629 3.84 -25.25 50.44
CA ILE A 629 3.74 -23.80 50.19
C ILE A 629 3.36 -23.54 48.72
N ARG A 630 3.97 -24.26 47.77
CA ARG A 630 3.58 -24.20 46.35
C ARG A 630 2.13 -24.62 46.14
N ALA A 631 1.69 -25.77 46.67
CA ALA A 631 0.31 -26.23 46.52
C ALA A 631 -0.71 -25.28 47.18
N SER A 632 -0.38 -24.68 48.34
CA SER A 632 -1.22 -23.70 49.03
C SER A 632 -1.32 -22.38 48.27
N LEU A 633 -0.18 -21.80 47.86
CA LEU A 633 -0.11 -20.58 47.03
C LEU A 633 -0.69 -20.79 45.62
N TYR A 634 -0.75 -22.04 45.17
CA TYR A 634 -1.43 -22.43 43.95
C TYR A 634 -2.95 -22.39 44.17
N TYR A 635 -3.47 -23.18 45.12
CA TYR A 635 -4.90 -23.24 45.42
C TYR A 635 -5.54 -21.87 45.71
N VAL A 636 -4.94 -21.02 46.55
CA VAL A 636 -5.54 -19.70 46.88
C VAL A 636 -5.45 -18.69 45.74
N ARG A 637 -4.69 -18.97 44.67
CA ARG A 637 -4.75 -18.20 43.42
C ARG A 637 -6.03 -18.48 42.65
N LEU A 638 -6.52 -19.72 42.72
CA LEU A 638 -7.69 -20.20 42.01
C LEU A 638 -8.97 -19.98 42.83
N TYR A 639 -8.88 -20.25 44.14
CA TYR A 639 -9.96 -20.10 45.11
C TYR A 639 -9.55 -19.04 46.14
N PRO A 640 -9.62 -17.74 45.80
CA PRO A 640 -9.29 -16.66 46.73
C PRO A 640 -10.36 -16.53 47.84
N LEU A 641 -11.64 -16.70 47.51
CA LEU A 641 -12.78 -16.54 48.43
C LEU A 641 -13.51 -17.87 48.72
N GLY A 642 -12.88 -19.01 48.41
CA GLY A 642 -13.43 -20.32 48.74
C GLY A 642 -13.54 -20.54 50.25
N GLU A 643 -14.48 -21.40 50.67
CA GLU A 643 -14.73 -21.77 52.07
C GLU A 643 -13.45 -22.08 52.87
N ARG A 644 -12.49 -22.76 52.22
CA ARG A 644 -11.23 -23.22 52.83
C ARG A 644 -10.12 -22.15 52.82
N SER A 645 -10.29 -21.09 52.04
CA SER A 645 -9.26 -20.12 51.69
C SER A 645 -8.78 -19.19 52.80
N PRO A 646 -9.61 -18.69 53.76
CA PRO A 646 -9.10 -17.91 54.88
C PRO A 646 -8.05 -18.68 55.68
N ALA A 647 -8.30 -19.97 55.91
CA ALA A 647 -7.36 -20.85 56.58
C ALA A 647 -6.10 -21.10 55.72
N VAL A 648 -6.20 -21.27 54.41
CA VAL A 648 -5.01 -21.50 53.56
C VAL A 648 -4.14 -20.23 53.46
N TYR A 649 -4.71 -19.03 53.32
CA TYR A 649 -3.93 -17.78 53.36
C TYR A 649 -3.22 -17.59 54.70
N TYR A 650 -3.95 -17.63 55.82
CA TYR A 650 -3.39 -17.35 57.13
C TYR A 650 -2.26 -18.34 57.50
N ASN A 651 -2.51 -19.64 57.35
CA ASN A 651 -1.49 -20.67 57.62
C ASN A 651 -0.29 -20.57 56.67
N THR A 652 -0.49 -20.16 55.41
CA THR A 652 0.65 -19.93 54.49
C THR A 652 1.46 -18.70 54.91
N GLY A 653 0.81 -17.65 55.41
CA GLY A 653 1.45 -16.50 56.05
C GLY A 653 2.32 -16.91 57.24
N ASP A 654 1.76 -17.69 58.16
CA ASP A 654 2.47 -18.18 59.35
C ASP A 654 3.63 -19.11 59.01
N ILE A 655 3.50 -20.01 58.03
CA ILE A 655 4.62 -20.84 57.55
C ILE A 655 5.74 -19.96 56.98
N LEU A 656 5.41 -18.97 56.15
CA LEU A 656 6.38 -18.05 55.55
C LEU A 656 7.04 -17.14 56.61
N MET A 657 6.29 -16.68 57.60
CA MET A 657 6.77 -15.88 58.74
C MET A 657 7.68 -16.71 59.66
N THR A 658 7.32 -17.97 59.91
CA THR A 658 8.14 -18.96 60.64
C THR A 658 9.48 -19.21 59.95
N TYR A 659 9.53 -19.21 58.61
CA TYR A 659 10.77 -19.27 57.84
C TYR A 659 11.42 -17.89 57.60
N GLY A 660 10.86 -16.79 58.12
CA GLY A 660 11.42 -15.43 58.02
C GLY A 660 11.40 -14.84 56.61
N LEU A 661 10.43 -15.22 55.79
CA LEU A 661 10.23 -14.74 54.42
C LEU A 661 9.26 -13.54 54.41
N TYR A 662 9.64 -12.44 55.07
CA TYR A 662 8.76 -11.31 55.43
C TYR A 662 7.93 -10.77 54.25
N GLY A 663 8.55 -10.38 53.13
CA GLY A 663 7.81 -9.92 51.95
C GLY A 663 6.88 -10.95 51.28
N GLN A 664 7.00 -12.26 51.58
CA GLN A 664 6.03 -13.27 51.15
C GLN A 664 4.92 -13.47 52.19
N ALA A 665 5.28 -13.51 53.47
CA ALA A 665 4.32 -13.58 54.58
C ALA A 665 3.36 -12.37 54.56
N ARG A 666 3.90 -11.16 54.36
CA ARG A 666 3.15 -9.91 54.18
C ARG A 666 2.05 -10.05 53.13
N LYS A 667 2.37 -10.61 51.96
CA LYS A 667 1.40 -10.80 50.87
C LYS A 667 0.24 -11.71 51.28
N GLN A 668 0.50 -12.72 52.13
CA GLN A 668 -0.57 -13.59 52.65
C GLN A 668 -1.41 -12.91 53.73
N TYR A 669 -0.79 -12.12 54.63
CA TYR A 669 -1.52 -11.36 55.65
C TYR A 669 -2.36 -10.22 55.04
N ILE A 670 -1.82 -9.47 54.06
CA ILE A 670 -2.59 -8.51 53.25
C ILE A 670 -3.76 -9.22 52.58
N SER A 671 -3.48 -10.33 51.86
CA SER A 671 -4.50 -11.14 51.19
C SER A 671 -5.57 -11.74 52.10
N PHE A 672 -5.32 -11.79 53.41
CA PHE A 672 -6.28 -12.22 54.43
C PHE A 672 -7.10 -11.04 54.96
N VAL A 673 -6.47 -9.92 55.28
CA VAL A 673 -7.13 -8.66 55.73
C VAL A 673 -8.15 -8.17 54.69
N GLU A 674 -7.77 -8.17 53.42
CA GLU A 674 -8.61 -7.69 52.30
C GLU A 674 -9.83 -8.59 52.05
N ARG A 675 -9.68 -9.90 52.22
CA ARG A 675 -10.68 -10.91 51.83
C ARG A 675 -11.62 -11.33 52.96
N PHE A 676 -11.17 -11.18 54.21
CA PHE A 676 -11.89 -11.62 55.40
C PHE A 676 -11.87 -10.52 56.49
N PRO A 677 -12.33 -9.29 56.19
CA PRO A 677 -12.18 -8.13 57.07
C PRO A 677 -12.89 -8.26 58.42
N ASP A 678 -13.96 -9.05 58.50
CA ASP A 678 -14.69 -9.35 59.74
C ASP A 678 -14.07 -10.51 60.55
N ASN A 679 -12.95 -11.08 60.10
CA ASN A 679 -12.30 -12.20 60.78
C ASN A 679 -11.52 -11.72 62.02
N ALA A 680 -11.63 -12.47 63.11
CA ALA A 680 -11.02 -12.13 64.40
C ALA A 680 -9.50 -11.84 64.37
N PHE A 681 -8.76 -12.37 63.39
CA PHE A 681 -7.31 -12.17 63.28
C PHE A 681 -6.86 -10.94 62.46
N VAL A 682 -7.79 -10.10 61.98
CA VAL A 682 -7.46 -8.98 61.05
C VAL A 682 -6.54 -7.93 61.67
N LEU A 683 -6.74 -7.53 62.94
CA LEU A 683 -5.87 -6.55 63.59
C LEU A 683 -4.43 -7.07 63.78
N ASP A 684 -4.26 -8.36 64.06
CA ASP A 684 -2.95 -8.98 64.17
C ASP A 684 -2.27 -9.10 62.80
N ALA A 685 -3.03 -9.46 61.76
CA ALA A 685 -2.52 -9.46 60.39
C ALA A 685 -2.08 -8.06 59.93
N ILE A 686 -2.86 -7.01 60.21
CA ILE A 686 -2.48 -5.59 60.00
C ILE A 686 -1.15 -5.26 60.69
N LYS A 687 -1.01 -5.65 61.96
CA LYS A 687 0.21 -5.43 62.75
C LYS A 687 1.40 -6.21 62.19
N GLN A 688 1.23 -7.44 61.68
CA GLN A 688 2.31 -8.14 60.95
C GLN A 688 2.68 -7.43 59.64
N VAL A 689 1.72 -6.86 58.92
CA VAL A 689 2.00 -6.15 57.66
C VAL A 689 2.86 -4.91 57.90
N VAL A 690 2.48 -4.01 58.81
CA VAL A 690 3.32 -2.82 59.14
C VAL A 690 4.69 -3.25 59.70
N ARG A 691 4.73 -4.24 60.61
CA ARG A 691 6.00 -4.80 61.11
C ARG A 691 6.92 -5.20 59.96
N THR A 692 6.39 -5.93 58.96
CA THR A 692 7.19 -6.36 57.82
C THR A 692 7.59 -5.23 56.87
N PHE A 693 6.80 -4.16 56.70
CA PHE A 693 7.21 -2.97 55.92
C PHE A 693 8.39 -2.24 56.58
N LEU A 694 8.29 -1.98 57.90
CA LEU A 694 9.33 -1.31 58.67
C LEU A 694 10.63 -2.14 58.74
N LEU A 695 10.52 -3.47 58.84
CA LEU A 695 11.65 -4.42 58.77
C LEU A 695 12.37 -4.44 57.40
N GLU A 696 11.75 -3.91 56.34
CA GLU A 696 12.32 -3.79 55.00
C GLU A 696 12.59 -2.33 54.57
N GLN A 697 12.34 -1.34 55.44
CA GLN A 697 12.50 0.11 55.17
C GLN A 697 11.75 0.61 53.92
N LYS A 698 10.55 0.07 53.69
CA LYS A 698 9.67 0.43 52.56
C LYS A 698 8.65 1.47 53.00
N PHE A 699 8.91 2.73 52.66
CA PHE A 699 8.08 3.86 53.07
C PHE A 699 6.90 4.08 52.11
N GLY A 700 7.10 4.15 50.79
CA GLY A 700 6.01 4.22 49.81
C GLY A 700 4.99 3.10 49.93
N ASP A 701 5.43 1.83 49.91
CA ASP A 701 4.53 0.68 50.09
C ASP A 701 3.71 0.77 51.41
N LEU A 702 4.25 1.41 52.45
CA LEU A 702 3.59 1.61 53.76
C LEU A 702 2.67 2.82 53.78
N VAL A 703 2.96 3.87 53.02
CA VAL A 703 2.06 5.01 52.77
C VAL A 703 0.83 4.50 52.04
N GLU A 704 1.03 3.85 50.90
CA GLU A 704 -0.02 3.32 50.03
C GLU A 704 -0.95 2.35 50.79
N TRP A 705 -0.39 1.30 51.38
CA TRP A 705 -1.18 0.31 52.12
C TRP A 705 -1.71 0.83 53.45
N GLY A 706 -1.01 1.74 54.12
CA GLY A 706 -1.50 2.34 55.36
C GLY A 706 -2.67 3.29 55.13
N TYR A 707 -2.67 4.05 54.04
CA TYR A 707 -3.79 4.91 53.66
C TYR A 707 -5.04 4.11 53.30
N SER A 708 -4.90 3.00 52.55
CA SER A 708 -6.07 2.18 52.19
C SER A 708 -6.75 1.59 53.43
N ILE A 709 -6.00 1.23 54.47
CA ILE A 709 -6.58 0.85 55.77
C ILE A 709 -7.16 2.07 56.51
N TYR A 710 -6.49 3.23 56.51
CA TYR A 710 -6.93 4.46 57.20
C TYR A 710 -8.23 5.07 56.64
N GLU A 711 -8.48 4.94 55.33
CA GLU A 711 -9.74 5.37 54.71
C GLU A 711 -10.82 4.27 54.69
N SER A 712 -10.49 3.03 55.05
CA SER A 712 -11.45 1.91 55.11
C SER A 712 -12.32 1.91 56.38
N PRO A 713 -13.45 1.15 56.38
CA PRO A 713 -14.24 0.92 57.58
C PRO A 713 -13.46 0.29 58.76
N LEU A 714 -12.30 -0.33 58.53
CA LEU A 714 -11.43 -0.86 59.59
C LEU A 714 -10.92 0.29 60.49
N ALA A 715 -10.66 1.47 59.94
CA ALA A 715 -10.29 2.66 60.68
C ALA A 715 -11.47 3.34 61.41
N ASN A 716 -12.66 2.73 61.45
CA ASN A 716 -13.67 3.07 62.45
C ASN A 716 -13.31 2.49 63.84
N ASN A 717 -12.38 1.52 63.91
CA ASN A 717 -11.70 1.17 65.15
C ASN A 717 -10.66 2.27 65.49
N PRO A 718 -10.76 2.97 66.63
CA PRO A 718 -9.83 4.02 67.01
C PRO A 718 -8.36 3.56 67.09
N GLU A 719 -8.11 2.32 67.53
CA GLU A 719 -6.74 1.77 67.59
C GLU A 719 -6.08 1.67 66.21
N ILE A 720 -6.87 1.46 65.15
CA ILE A 720 -6.39 1.40 63.77
C ILE A 720 -6.15 2.83 63.26
N ARG A 721 -7.05 3.77 63.56
CA ARG A 721 -6.97 5.16 63.10
C ARG A 721 -5.72 5.87 63.63
N ASP A 722 -5.57 5.96 64.95
CA ASP A 722 -4.49 6.74 65.59
C ASP A 722 -3.09 6.20 65.23
N TYR A 723 -2.99 4.88 65.03
CA TYR A 723 -1.76 4.21 64.62
C TYR A 723 -1.26 4.66 63.24
N PHE A 724 -2.16 4.90 62.28
CA PHE A 724 -1.78 5.31 60.93
C PHE A 724 -1.51 6.82 60.81
N THR A 725 -2.24 7.69 61.53
CA THR A 725 -2.02 9.16 61.47
C THR A 725 -0.55 9.55 61.72
N THR A 726 0.10 8.89 62.69
CA THR A 726 1.50 9.14 63.05
C THR A 726 2.51 8.47 62.09
N ILE A 727 2.15 7.33 61.50
CA ILE A 727 3.03 6.57 60.61
C ILE A 727 3.04 7.14 59.18
N LEU A 728 1.90 7.64 58.69
CA LEU A 728 1.73 8.04 57.29
C LEU A 728 2.46 9.33 56.93
N SER A 729 2.30 10.42 57.68
CA SER A 729 2.87 11.73 57.34
C SER A 729 4.40 11.72 57.21
N GLY A 730 5.10 11.08 58.16
CA GLY A 730 6.55 10.89 58.11
C GLY A 730 7.02 9.95 57.01
N ALA A 731 6.21 8.95 56.64
CA ALA A 731 6.51 8.05 55.53
C ALA A 731 6.28 8.72 54.15
N MET A 732 5.24 9.54 54.00
CA MET A 732 4.94 10.31 52.76
C MET A 732 6.10 11.21 52.35
N PHE A 733 6.62 12.01 53.29
CA PHE A 733 7.72 12.93 52.98
C PHE A 733 8.98 12.17 52.57
N LYS A 734 9.24 11.01 53.19
CA LYS A 734 10.38 10.15 52.82
C LYS A 734 10.18 9.45 51.48
N ASP A 735 8.94 9.15 51.11
CA ASP A 735 8.62 8.58 49.80
C ASP A 735 8.72 9.62 48.69
N ALA A 736 8.14 10.82 48.85
CA ALA A 736 8.28 11.91 47.89
C ALA A 736 9.76 12.29 47.65
N GLN A 737 10.56 12.37 48.71
CA GLN A 737 12.02 12.55 48.64
C GLN A 737 12.78 11.36 48.03
N GLN A 738 12.17 10.19 47.87
CA GLN A 738 12.76 9.02 47.21
C GLN A 738 12.34 8.98 45.73
N LEU A 739 11.05 9.18 45.43
CA LEU A 739 10.51 9.35 44.08
C LEU A 739 11.26 10.44 43.30
N GLU A 740 11.60 11.55 43.95
CA GLU A 740 12.38 12.64 43.34
C GLU A 740 13.82 12.22 42.98
N LYS A 741 14.49 11.43 43.84
CA LYS A 741 15.84 10.90 43.59
C LYS A 741 15.85 9.83 42.51
N ASP A 742 14.76 9.08 42.38
CA ASP A 742 14.54 8.06 41.36
C ASP A 742 13.98 8.65 40.05
N GLU A 743 14.00 9.99 39.91
CA GLU A 743 13.52 10.78 38.77
C GLU A 743 12.05 10.54 38.37
N LYS A 744 11.21 10.10 39.32
CA LYS A 744 9.75 9.91 39.15
C LYS A 744 8.99 11.20 39.41
N LEU A 745 9.23 12.20 38.57
CA LEU A 745 8.94 13.59 38.89
C LEU A 745 7.44 13.94 39.01
N ARG A 746 6.54 13.23 38.30
CA ARG A 746 5.09 13.36 38.54
C ARG A 746 4.68 12.82 39.91
N GLU A 747 5.15 11.62 40.22
CA GLU A 747 4.78 10.90 41.44
C GLU A 747 5.32 11.62 42.68
N ALA A 748 6.55 12.15 42.59
CA ALA A 748 7.12 13.02 43.62
C ALA A 748 6.24 14.28 43.83
N ALA A 749 5.86 14.98 42.76
CA ALA A 749 5.03 16.17 42.86
C ALA A 749 3.63 15.87 43.44
N ASP A 750 2.98 14.81 42.96
CA ASP A 750 1.66 14.43 43.42
C ASP A 750 1.69 13.91 44.87
N ALA A 751 2.76 13.23 45.30
CA ALA A 751 2.97 12.84 46.70
C ALA A 751 3.25 14.05 47.62
N TYR A 752 4.08 15.00 47.18
CA TYR A 752 4.32 16.27 47.89
C TYR A 752 3.02 17.08 48.05
N LEU A 753 2.24 17.25 46.99
CA LEU A 753 0.95 17.96 47.04
C LEU A 753 -0.08 17.22 47.90
N THR A 754 -0.13 15.88 47.82
CA THR A 754 -1.03 15.08 48.67
C THR A 754 -0.65 15.21 50.15
N LEU A 755 0.64 15.35 50.49
CA LEU A 755 1.06 15.65 51.86
C LEU A 755 0.51 17.03 52.30
N VAL A 756 0.68 18.05 51.46
CA VAL A 756 0.20 19.42 51.74
C VAL A 756 -1.32 19.45 51.95
N ASP A 757 -2.08 18.77 51.11
CA ASP A 757 -3.54 18.86 51.11
C ASP A 757 -4.21 17.88 52.11
N ARG A 758 -3.56 16.76 52.48
CA ARG A 758 -4.05 15.81 53.51
C ARG A 758 -3.55 16.09 54.92
N PHE A 759 -2.36 16.66 55.06
CA PHE A 759 -1.75 17.04 56.33
C PHE A 759 -1.28 18.51 56.29
N PRO A 760 -2.19 19.50 56.19
CA PRO A 760 -1.82 20.92 56.07
C PRO A 760 -1.08 21.49 57.31
N GLU A 761 -1.26 20.86 58.48
CA GLU A 761 -0.52 21.17 59.72
C GLU A 761 0.84 20.45 59.81
N SER A 762 1.29 19.79 58.73
CA SER A 762 2.59 19.09 58.69
C SER A 762 3.77 20.06 58.56
N GLU A 763 4.92 19.70 59.13
CA GLU A 763 6.13 20.54 59.09
C GLU A 763 6.80 20.64 57.70
N PHE A 764 6.30 19.92 56.69
CA PHE A 764 6.93 19.76 55.37
C PHE A 764 6.27 20.53 54.19
N VAL A 765 5.31 21.42 54.47
CA VAL A 765 4.41 22.00 53.45
C VAL A 765 5.09 22.95 52.43
N ASP A 766 6.05 23.75 52.87
CA ASP A 766 6.72 24.77 52.05
C ASP A 766 7.71 24.16 51.04
N GLU A 767 8.57 23.25 51.50
CA GLU A 767 9.50 22.47 50.65
C GLU A 767 8.74 21.62 49.62
N ALA A 768 7.62 21.01 50.02
CA ALA A 768 6.78 20.18 49.16
C ALA A 768 6.22 20.94 47.93
N LEU A 769 5.74 22.18 48.11
CA LEU A 769 5.18 22.97 47.00
C LEU A 769 6.24 23.35 45.94
N ILE A 770 7.45 23.71 46.37
CA ILE A 770 8.56 24.06 45.46
C ILE A 770 8.99 22.82 44.67
N ASN A 771 9.24 21.71 45.36
CA ASN A 771 9.71 20.48 44.72
C ASN A 771 8.64 19.93 43.76
N ALA A 772 7.35 20.03 44.10
CA ALA A 772 6.26 19.64 43.21
C ALA A 772 6.19 20.47 41.93
N ALA A 773 6.26 21.81 42.00
CA ALA A 773 6.19 22.67 40.82
C ALA A 773 7.36 22.44 39.86
N ALA A 774 8.58 22.28 40.41
CA ALA A 774 9.79 22.00 39.65
C ALA A 774 9.78 20.60 39.01
N ALA A 775 9.25 19.59 39.73
CA ALA A 775 9.17 18.23 39.23
C ALA A 775 8.10 18.08 38.13
N LEU A 776 6.93 18.72 38.26
CA LEU A 776 5.95 18.85 37.17
C LEU A 776 6.55 19.53 35.94
N GLN A 777 7.37 20.57 36.15
CA GLN A 777 8.02 21.26 35.04
C GLN A 777 9.05 20.39 34.33
N ARG A 778 9.89 19.66 35.06
CA ARG A 778 10.86 18.71 34.50
C ARG A 778 10.17 17.55 33.74
N GLN A 779 8.94 17.18 34.10
CA GLN A 779 8.14 16.23 33.32
C GLN A 779 7.60 16.87 32.02
N GLY A 780 7.33 18.17 32.02
CA GLY A 780 6.61 18.85 30.94
C GLY A 780 5.09 18.92 31.14
N ASP A 781 4.60 18.77 32.38
CA ASP A 781 3.22 19.10 32.72
C ASP A 781 3.11 20.61 32.98
N TRP A 782 3.14 21.37 31.88
CA TRP A 782 3.27 22.83 31.88
C TRP A 782 2.13 23.53 32.59
N GLU A 783 0.89 23.04 32.45
CA GLU A 783 -0.30 23.64 33.05
C GLU A 783 -0.33 23.42 34.56
N ARG A 784 -0.10 22.20 35.04
CA ARG A 784 -0.04 21.93 36.49
C ARG A 784 1.19 22.58 37.12
N SER A 785 2.34 22.59 36.45
CA SER A 785 3.53 23.33 36.88
C SER A 785 3.22 24.82 37.06
N THR A 786 2.53 25.44 36.10
CA THR A 786 2.06 26.84 36.21
C THR A 786 1.09 27.03 37.37
N GLN A 787 0.13 26.12 37.58
CA GLN A 787 -0.81 26.21 38.70
C GLN A 787 -0.10 26.11 40.06
N VAL A 788 0.88 25.21 40.23
CA VAL A 788 1.60 25.09 41.51
C VAL A 788 2.59 26.24 41.70
N PHE A 789 3.25 26.74 40.65
CA PHE A 789 4.06 27.96 40.73
C PHE A 789 3.23 29.22 41.06
N LEU A 790 1.97 29.31 40.58
CA LEU A 790 1.04 30.37 40.98
C LEU A 790 0.53 30.18 42.41
N ARG A 791 0.09 28.99 42.82
CA ARG A 791 -0.27 28.67 44.22
C ARG A 791 0.88 29.02 45.17
N PHE A 792 2.12 28.73 44.78
CA PHE A 792 3.31 29.11 45.52
C PHE A 792 3.53 30.62 45.55
N TYR A 793 3.41 31.32 44.41
CA TYR A 793 3.55 32.78 44.33
C TYR A 793 2.47 33.53 45.12
N GLU A 794 1.24 32.99 45.18
CA GLU A 794 0.12 33.56 45.92
C GLU A 794 0.24 33.32 47.43
N GLN A 795 0.73 32.15 47.86
CA GLN A 795 0.96 31.82 49.26
C GLN A 795 2.26 32.43 49.83
N PHE A 796 3.27 32.65 48.99
CA PHE A 796 4.60 33.13 49.38
C PHE A 796 5.15 34.23 48.43
N PRO A 797 4.45 35.37 48.24
CA PRO A 797 4.76 36.36 47.20
C PRO A 797 6.12 37.06 47.34
N ASP A 798 6.61 37.20 48.58
CA ASP A 798 7.92 37.79 48.88
C ASP A 798 9.06 36.75 48.93
N HIS A 799 8.79 35.48 48.61
CA HIS A 799 9.82 34.43 48.64
C HIS A 799 10.87 34.65 47.52
N PRO A 800 12.18 34.42 47.78
CA PRO A 800 13.25 34.63 46.79
C PRO A 800 13.13 33.88 45.44
N PHE A 801 12.18 32.94 45.33
CA PHE A 801 11.91 32.18 44.09
C PHE A 801 10.83 32.81 43.18
N ALA A 802 10.12 33.84 43.66
CA ALA A 802 8.92 34.40 43.00
C ALA A 802 9.12 34.86 41.54
N SER A 803 10.26 35.48 41.21
CA SER A 803 10.54 35.94 39.84
C SER A 803 10.84 34.81 38.86
N GLU A 804 11.40 33.69 39.36
CA GLU A 804 11.66 32.51 38.55
C GLU A 804 10.35 31.77 38.28
N ALA A 805 9.51 31.58 39.30
CA ALA A 805 8.16 31.02 39.16
C ALA A 805 7.36 31.71 38.03
N LEU A 806 7.35 33.06 38.00
CA LEU A 806 6.66 33.82 36.95
C LEU A 806 7.26 33.61 35.54
N PHE A 807 8.59 33.64 35.38
CA PHE A 807 9.20 33.30 34.07
C PHE A 807 8.83 31.89 33.62
N GLN A 808 8.85 30.92 34.54
CA GLN A 808 8.50 29.55 34.25
C GLN A 808 7.02 29.42 33.85
N THR A 809 6.09 30.19 34.44
CA THR A 809 4.69 30.22 33.96
C THR A 809 4.53 30.73 32.52
N ALA A 810 5.33 31.73 32.12
CA ALA A 810 5.28 32.29 30.77
C ALA A 810 5.84 31.31 29.73
N TRP A 811 6.94 30.63 30.06
CA TRP A 811 7.54 29.60 29.22
C TRP A 811 6.63 28.36 29.12
N ASN A 812 6.02 27.94 30.22
CA ASN A 812 5.00 26.89 30.25
C ASN A 812 3.83 27.21 29.30
N ALA A 813 3.33 28.45 29.30
CA ALA A 813 2.25 28.89 28.38
C ALA A 813 2.67 28.80 26.89
N GLU A 814 3.90 29.21 26.55
CA GLU A 814 4.47 29.02 25.22
C GLU A 814 4.51 27.52 24.85
N ARG A 815 4.88 26.67 25.82
CA ARG A 815 4.90 25.20 25.68
C ARG A 815 3.51 24.55 25.54
N VAL A 816 2.39 25.28 25.64
CA VAL A 816 1.03 24.78 25.32
C VAL A 816 0.29 25.48 24.18
N LEU A 817 0.93 26.44 23.48
CA LEU A 817 0.32 27.29 22.44
C LEU A 817 -0.69 28.33 22.97
N ASP A 818 -0.83 28.52 24.29
CA ASP A 818 -1.50 29.73 24.80
C ASP A 818 -0.55 30.92 24.66
N PHE A 819 -0.50 31.39 23.42
CA PHE A 819 0.30 32.51 22.98
C PHE A 819 -0.16 33.84 23.61
N ASN A 820 -1.41 33.95 24.04
CA ASN A 820 -1.91 35.14 24.73
C ASN A 820 -1.45 35.15 26.19
N ALA A 821 -1.57 34.04 26.91
CA ALA A 821 -1.03 33.90 28.26
C ALA A 821 0.50 33.99 28.29
N ALA A 822 1.19 33.40 27.30
CA ALA A 822 2.65 33.51 27.17
C ALA A 822 3.10 34.97 27.04
N VAL A 823 2.53 35.71 26.08
CA VAL A 823 2.82 37.15 25.92
C VAL A 823 2.43 37.94 27.16
N SER A 824 1.28 37.65 27.78
CA SER A 824 0.84 38.35 29.01
C SER A 824 1.78 38.13 30.20
N ARG A 825 2.20 36.89 30.47
CA ARG A 825 3.12 36.56 31.58
C ARG A 825 4.55 37.02 31.29
N TYR A 826 4.97 37.00 30.02
CA TYR A 826 6.21 37.67 29.63
C TYR A 826 6.12 39.19 29.86
N THR A 827 5.05 39.88 29.47
CA THR A 827 4.87 41.31 29.77
C THR A 827 4.84 41.60 31.28
N GLU A 828 4.13 40.78 32.07
CA GLU A 828 4.12 40.90 33.54
C GLU A 828 5.55 40.77 34.14
N LEU A 829 6.38 39.89 33.60
CA LEU A 829 7.80 39.78 33.97
C LEU A 829 8.61 41.02 33.55
N LEU A 830 8.35 41.60 32.37
CA LEU A 830 8.98 42.85 31.92
C LEU A 830 8.65 44.03 32.86
N ASP A 831 7.41 44.09 33.36
CA ASP A 831 6.92 45.20 34.18
C ASP A 831 7.28 45.04 35.66
N ARG A 832 7.15 43.83 36.22
CA ARG A 832 7.50 43.54 37.63
C ARG A 832 9.00 43.41 37.87
N PHE A 833 9.76 42.93 36.87
CA PHE A 833 11.18 42.61 37.03
C PHE A 833 12.05 43.14 35.85
N PRO A 834 11.95 44.44 35.46
CA PRO A 834 12.53 45.01 34.24
C PRO A 834 14.06 44.90 34.10
N LYS A 835 14.78 44.58 35.19
CA LYS A 835 16.24 44.41 35.22
C LYS A 835 16.69 42.95 35.34
N HIS A 836 15.76 41.98 35.33
CA HIS A 836 16.09 40.56 35.45
C HIS A 836 16.65 39.99 34.14
N GLN A 837 17.51 38.97 34.22
CA GLN A 837 18.19 38.41 33.03
C GLN A 837 17.19 37.84 32.00
N LYS A 838 16.07 37.30 32.47
CA LYS A 838 15.01 36.69 31.64
C LYS A 838 14.19 37.68 30.79
N THR A 839 14.34 38.98 31.04
CA THR A 839 13.70 40.08 30.30
C THR A 839 14.06 40.08 28.81
N LYS A 840 15.25 39.56 28.43
CA LYS A 840 15.65 39.41 27.03
C LYS A 840 14.86 38.31 26.31
N ASP A 841 14.89 37.10 26.87
CA ASP A 841 14.20 35.91 26.34
C ASP A 841 12.70 36.20 26.13
N ALA A 842 12.08 36.86 27.12
CA ALA A 842 10.68 37.25 27.12
C ALA A 842 10.28 38.15 25.93
N LEU A 843 11.14 39.10 25.54
CA LEU A 843 10.88 40.02 24.42
C LEU A 843 10.96 39.31 23.06
N PHE A 844 12.01 38.53 22.83
CA PHE A 844 12.19 37.81 21.56
C PHE A 844 11.12 36.75 21.34
N ASN A 845 10.77 35.98 22.38
CA ASN A 845 9.72 34.98 22.28
C ASN A 845 8.36 35.65 22.00
N SER A 846 8.02 36.73 22.71
CA SER A 846 6.78 37.48 22.48
C SER A 846 6.68 38.05 21.05
N ALA A 847 7.77 38.58 20.49
CA ALA A 847 7.79 39.08 19.11
C ALA A 847 7.48 37.97 18.08
N ASN A 848 8.16 36.82 18.20
CA ASN A 848 7.94 35.65 17.34
C ASN A 848 6.54 35.05 17.49
N ILE A 849 5.95 35.13 18.68
CA ILE A 849 4.58 34.70 18.95
C ILE A 849 3.58 35.61 18.24
N LEU A 850 3.70 36.93 18.40
CA LEU A 850 2.79 37.90 17.79
C LEU A 850 2.83 37.85 16.25
N ALA A 851 3.99 37.58 15.65
CA ALA A 851 4.12 37.39 14.21
C ALA A 851 3.26 36.21 13.71
N LYS A 852 3.25 35.09 14.43
CA LYS A 852 2.45 33.90 14.11
C LYS A 852 0.94 34.10 14.34
N LEU A 853 0.57 35.02 15.22
CA LEU A 853 -0.82 35.42 15.46
C LEU A 853 -1.34 36.44 14.43
N GLY A 854 -0.56 36.81 13.41
CA GLY A 854 -0.93 37.86 12.45
C GLY A 854 -1.00 39.26 13.05
N GLN A 855 -0.43 39.46 14.25
CA GLN A 855 -0.34 40.78 14.90
C GLN A 855 0.95 41.49 14.44
N SER A 856 1.11 41.58 13.12
CA SER A 856 2.36 41.87 12.41
C SER A 856 3.03 43.15 12.91
N ARG A 857 2.26 44.24 13.06
CA ARG A 857 2.73 45.49 13.67
C ARG A 857 3.34 45.33 15.05
N ARG A 858 2.63 44.67 15.98
CA ARG A 858 3.11 44.48 17.37
C ARG A 858 4.34 43.58 17.41
N ALA A 859 4.43 42.61 16.50
CA ALA A 859 5.62 41.78 16.34
C ALA A 859 6.82 42.63 15.89
N ALA A 860 6.65 43.47 14.87
CA ALA A 860 7.69 44.39 14.40
C ALA A 860 8.13 45.39 15.48
N GLU A 861 7.18 45.93 16.26
CA GLU A 861 7.44 46.79 17.42
C GLU A 861 8.27 46.07 18.49
N LEU A 862 7.97 44.81 18.84
CA LEU A 862 8.78 44.05 19.80
C LEU A 862 10.17 43.62 19.25
N PHE A 863 10.28 43.29 17.96
CA PHE A 863 11.59 43.03 17.32
C PHE A 863 12.49 44.28 17.33
N LEU A 864 11.90 45.47 17.12
CA LEU A 864 12.63 46.74 17.24
C LEU A 864 12.99 47.07 18.71
N LEU A 865 12.08 46.83 19.67
CA LEU A 865 12.33 47.02 21.10
C LEU A 865 13.42 46.08 21.64
N TYR A 866 13.53 44.86 21.11
CA TYR A 866 14.65 43.96 21.38
C TYR A 866 15.98 44.57 20.92
N ILE A 867 16.05 45.11 19.69
CA ILE A 867 17.25 45.77 19.15
C ILE A 867 17.60 47.03 19.96
N GLU A 868 16.60 47.79 20.43
CA GLU A 868 16.80 48.98 21.27
C GLU A 868 17.37 48.64 22.65
N ARG A 869 16.81 47.61 23.32
CA ARG A 869 17.25 47.20 24.67
C ARG A 869 18.52 46.35 24.67
N PHE A 870 18.82 45.64 23.59
CA PHE A 870 19.96 44.73 23.46
C PHE A 870 20.75 44.98 22.15
N PRO A 871 21.42 46.14 22.00
CA PRO A 871 22.12 46.49 20.77
C PRO A 871 23.41 45.66 20.56
N ASN A 872 23.78 45.42 19.30
CA ASN A 872 24.95 44.65 18.82
C ASN A 872 24.89 43.12 18.97
N GLU A 873 23.75 42.56 19.40
CA GLU A 873 23.57 41.11 19.54
C GLU A 873 23.85 40.33 18.21
N PRO A 874 24.21 39.04 18.27
CA PRO A 874 24.53 38.25 17.07
C PRO A 874 23.40 38.23 16.03
N ASP A 875 22.16 38.22 16.50
CA ASP A 875 20.91 38.08 15.75
C ASP A 875 20.26 39.42 15.33
N GLU A 876 20.91 40.59 15.55
CA GLU A 876 20.36 41.89 15.13
C GLU A 876 19.93 41.89 13.65
N ALA A 877 20.71 41.24 12.78
CA ALA A 877 20.43 41.11 11.35
C ALA A 877 19.06 40.43 11.09
N ASP A 878 18.78 39.35 11.80
CA ASP A 878 17.57 38.56 11.64
C ASP A 878 16.36 39.27 12.27
N ASN A 879 16.54 39.95 13.41
CA ASN A 879 15.48 40.79 13.99
C ASN A 879 15.09 41.96 13.07
N ILE A 880 16.05 42.57 12.35
CA ILE A 880 15.75 43.58 11.31
C ILE A 880 14.94 42.94 10.16
N PHE A 881 15.30 41.73 9.73
CA PHE A 881 14.56 41.00 8.68
C PHE A 881 13.14 40.63 9.12
N PHE A 882 12.96 40.12 10.35
CA PHE A 882 11.64 39.77 10.88
C PHE A 882 10.78 41.01 11.08
N ALA A 883 11.33 42.14 11.53
CA ALA A 883 10.62 43.42 11.56
C ALA A 883 10.26 43.93 10.13
N ALA A 884 11.16 43.79 9.15
CA ALA A 884 10.89 44.18 7.76
C ALA A 884 9.71 43.39 7.17
N ARG A 885 9.75 42.06 7.33
CA ARG A 885 8.69 41.17 6.89
C ARG A 885 7.39 41.41 7.66
N ALA A 886 7.44 41.60 8.98
CA ALA A 886 6.26 41.89 9.77
C ALA A 886 5.62 43.26 9.44
N TYR A 887 6.37 44.24 8.93
CA TYR A 887 5.77 45.45 8.35
C TYR A 887 5.24 45.24 6.93
N TYR A 888 5.82 44.34 6.13
CA TYR A 888 5.23 43.93 4.84
C TYR A 888 3.88 43.22 5.06
N ASP A 889 3.85 42.28 6.00
CA ASP A 889 2.67 41.55 6.44
C ASP A 889 1.66 42.45 7.24
N ASP A 890 1.99 43.72 7.52
CA ASP A 890 1.10 44.78 8.07
C ASP A 890 0.58 45.74 6.97
N GLY A 891 1.15 45.68 5.76
CA GLY A 891 0.90 46.64 4.67
C GLY A 891 1.68 47.96 4.77
N ASP A 892 2.59 48.10 5.74
CA ASP A 892 3.48 49.27 5.86
C ASP A 892 4.70 49.10 4.93
N LEU A 893 4.43 49.19 3.62
CA LEU A 893 5.42 48.95 2.56
C LEU A 893 6.61 49.91 2.62
N GLU A 894 6.43 51.12 3.19
CA GLU A 894 7.52 52.08 3.38
C GLU A 894 8.50 51.61 4.47
N LYS A 895 8.02 51.18 5.64
CA LYS A 895 8.90 50.60 6.67
C LYS A 895 9.49 49.26 6.24
N ALA A 896 8.69 48.43 5.57
CA ALA A 896 9.15 47.16 5.01
C ALA A 896 10.34 47.38 4.06
N GLU A 897 10.19 48.28 3.07
CA GLU A 897 11.26 48.65 2.15
C GLU A 897 12.49 49.22 2.87
N GLN A 898 12.30 50.12 3.83
CA GLN A 898 13.40 50.72 4.60
C GLN A 898 14.18 49.65 5.39
N LEU A 899 13.49 48.71 6.03
CA LEU A 899 14.10 47.66 6.85
C LEU A 899 14.70 46.54 6.00
N PHE A 900 14.09 46.14 4.87
CA PHE A 900 14.75 45.27 3.90
C PHE A 900 16.00 45.93 3.30
N ASN A 901 15.96 47.24 3.01
CA ASN A 901 17.14 47.99 2.58
C ASN A 901 18.21 48.13 3.68
N ARG A 902 17.84 48.20 4.97
CA ARG A 902 18.78 48.11 6.11
C ARG A 902 19.40 46.70 6.18
N TYR A 903 18.58 45.66 6.02
CA TYR A 903 19.00 44.26 6.06
C TYR A 903 20.01 43.89 4.96
N ILE A 904 19.72 44.20 3.68
CA ILE A 904 20.65 43.88 2.58
C ILE A 904 21.97 44.68 2.64
N LYS A 905 22.00 45.81 3.36
CA LYS A 905 23.22 46.58 3.64
C LYS A 905 23.97 46.09 4.88
N HIS A 906 23.38 45.19 5.67
CA HIS A 906 23.96 44.73 6.92
C HIS A 906 25.15 43.77 6.69
N LYS A 907 26.19 43.89 7.53
CA LYS A 907 27.42 43.09 7.42
C LYS A 907 27.21 41.60 7.76
N LYS A 908 26.25 41.28 8.63
CA LYS A 908 25.93 39.90 9.07
C LYS A 908 24.68 39.31 8.37
N ARG A 909 24.31 39.79 7.18
CA ARG A 909 23.10 39.28 6.49
C ARG A 909 23.28 37.83 6.02
N THR A 910 22.21 37.05 6.06
CA THR A 910 22.16 35.63 5.69
C THR A 910 21.58 35.43 4.29
N GLU A 911 21.51 34.17 3.83
CA GLU A 911 20.87 33.75 2.58
C GLU A 911 19.41 34.24 2.39
N ARG A 912 18.75 34.69 3.47
CA ARG A 912 17.47 35.44 3.39
C ARG A 912 17.57 36.76 2.61
N GLU A 913 18.75 37.21 2.14
CA GLU A 913 18.85 38.26 1.12
C GLU A 913 18.04 37.90 -0.14
N VAL A 914 17.91 36.63 -0.51
CA VAL A 914 17.09 36.21 -1.67
C VAL A 914 15.60 36.48 -1.42
N GLU A 915 15.08 36.14 -0.24
CA GLU A 915 13.70 36.44 0.17
C GLU A 915 13.46 37.95 0.33
N ALA A 916 14.41 38.69 0.92
CA ALA A 916 14.33 40.15 1.05
C ALA A 916 14.35 40.88 -0.31
N LEU A 917 15.10 40.39 -1.29
CA LEU A 917 15.11 40.91 -2.65
C LEU A 917 13.80 40.59 -3.40
N TRP A 918 13.19 39.44 -3.12
CA TRP A 918 11.87 39.09 -3.63
C TRP A 918 10.78 40.03 -3.07
N TYR A 919 10.72 40.26 -1.74
CA TYR A 919 9.80 41.23 -1.16
C TYR A 919 10.00 42.64 -1.74
N LEU A 920 11.25 43.11 -1.88
CA LEU A 920 11.55 44.38 -2.55
C LEU A 920 11.07 44.39 -4.02
N SER A 921 11.09 43.25 -4.72
CA SER A 921 10.56 43.16 -6.09
C SER A 921 9.03 43.26 -6.13
N GLN A 922 8.31 42.71 -5.15
CA GLN A 922 6.85 42.88 -5.07
C GLN A 922 6.49 44.34 -4.76
N ILE A 923 7.18 45.00 -3.82
CA ILE A 923 7.02 46.45 -3.56
C ILE A 923 7.29 47.29 -4.82
N ALA A 924 8.28 46.92 -5.65
CA ALA A 924 8.55 47.60 -6.92
C ALA A 924 7.47 47.34 -7.98
N LEU A 925 6.88 46.14 -8.00
CA LEU A 925 5.78 45.76 -8.90
C LEU A 925 4.48 46.50 -8.55
N GLU A 926 4.10 46.52 -7.26
CA GLU A 926 2.94 47.24 -6.74
C GLU A 926 3.01 48.76 -7.02
N ARG A 927 4.22 49.33 -6.93
CA ARG A 927 4.49 50.74 -7.28
C ARG A 927 4.70 50.98 -8.78
N ASN A 928 4.58 49.95 -9.63
CA ASN A 928 4.75 50.01 -11.08
C ASN A 928 6.14 50.52 -11.54
N ASP A 929 7.19 50.36 -10.73
CA ASP A 929 8.58 50.62 -11.16
C ASP A 929 9.14 49.42 -11.93
N ALA A 930 8.76 49.32 -13.19
CA ALA A 930 9.27 48.29 -14.10
C ALA A 930 10.81 48.23 -14.21
N LYS A 931 11.54 49.34 -13.95
CA LYS A 931 13.01 49.37 -14.02
C LYS A 931 13.64 48.85 -12.73
N GLY A 932 13.11 49.23 -11.57
CA GLY A 932 13.47 48.67 -10.28
C GLY A 932 13.17 47.17 -10.22
N TYR A 933 11.97 46.78 -10.67
CA TYR A 933 11.53 45.39 -10.78
C TYR A 933 12.49 44.54 -11.60
N ASP A 934 12.75 44.88 -12.87
CA ASP A 934 13.70 44.15 -13.73
C ASP A 934 15.06 43.94 -13.06
N LYS A 935 15.60 44.99 -12.42
CA LYS A 935 16.89 44.98 -11.74
C LYS A 935 16.88 44.13 -10.46
N LEU A 936 15.75 44.08 -9.75
CA LEU A 936 15.59 43.25 -8.56
C LEU A 936 15.52 41.76 -8.93
N LEU A 937 14.82 41.41 -10.02
CA LEU A 937 14.83 40.04 -10.55
C LEU A 937 16.26 39.55 -10.86
N ASP A 938 17.08 40.36 -11.54
CA ASP A 938 18.48 39.99 -11.83
C ASP A 938 19.30 39.77 -10.54
N ARG A 939 19.05 40.59 -9.50
CA ARG A 939 19.69 40.44 -8.18
C ARG A 939 19.21 39.22 -7.39
N ILE A 940 17.95 38.81 -7.53
CA ILE A 940 17.44 37.56 -6.93
C ILE A 940 18.21 36.37 -7.52
N LEU A 941 18.35 36.33 -8.85
CA LEU A 941 19.08 35.27 -9.55
C LEU A 941 20.58 35.27 -9.20
N GLU A 942 21.21 36.43 -9.11
CA GLU A 942 22.61 36.58 -8.69
C GLU A 942 22.82 36.14 -7.22
N ALA A 943 21.98 36.58 -6.29
CA ALA A 943 22.05 36.21 -4.89
C ALA A 943 21.80 34.71 -4.69
N TYR A 944 20.80 34.13 -5.36
CA TYR A 944 20.54 32.69 -5.35
C TYR A 944 21.76 31.89 -5.85
N LYS A 945 22.35 32.30 -6.98
CA LYS A 945 23.55 31.66 -7.54
C LYS A 945 24.76 31.80 -6.60
N ARG A 946 24.90 32.93 -5.92
CA ARG A 946 25.99 33.16 -4.95
C ARG A 946 25.86 32.25 -3.74
N TYR A 947 24.70 32.25 -3.07
CA TYR A 947 24.49 31.44 -1.88
C TYR A 947 24.46 29.93 -2.15
N THR A 948 23.92 29.48 -3.29
CA THR A 948 24.00 28.07 -3.68
C THR A 948 25.44 27.62 -4.00
N ALA A 949 26.28 28.50 -4.57
CA ALA A 949 27.71 28.24 -4.75
C ALA A 949 28.51 28.27 -3.42
N GLU A 950 28.05 29.03 -2.41
CA GLU A 950 28.53 28.98 -1.02
C GLU A 950 28.06 27.71 -0.25
N GLY A 951 27.29 26.82 -0.89
CA GLY A 951 26.75 25.61 -0.26
C GLY A 951 25.60 25.85 0.71
N LYS A 952 24.97 27.04 0.67
CA LYS A 952 23.78 27.34 1.47
C LYS A 952 22.55 26.64 0.90
N ILE A 953 21.66 26.22 1.78
CA ILE A 953 20.29 25.82 1.42
C ILE A 953 19.51 27.12 1.18
N VAL A 954 19.05 27.31 -0.07
CA VAL A 954 18.27 28.49 -0.49
C VAL A 954 16.96 28.01 -1.08
N ASP A 955 15.88 28.70 -0.75
CA ASP A 955 14.54 28.43 -1.27
C ASP A 955 14.47 28.73 -2.79
N PRO A 956 14.21 27.74 -3.66
CA PRO A 956 14.27 27.94 -5.10
C PRO A 956 13.12 28.76 -5.66
N ARG A 957 11.97 28.85 -4.97
CA ARG A 957 10.73 29.44 -5.54
C ARG A 957 10.91 30.90 -6.00
N PHE A 958 11.68 31.67 -5.23
CA PHE A 958 11.95 33.08 -5.52
C PHE A 958 12.79 33.26 -6.79
N ALA A 959 13.78 32.39 -7.01
CA ALA A 959 14.62 32.40 -8.19
C ALA A 959 13.92 31.78 -9.42
N ALA A 960 13.09 30.76 -9.20
CA ALA A 960 12.25 30.17 -10.24
C ALA A 960 11.21 31.17 -10.76
N GLU A 961 10.54 31.92 -9.88
CA GLU A 961 9.67 33.03 -10.31
C GLU A 961 10.48 34.09 -11.07
N ALA A 962 11.60 34.56 -10.53
CA ALA A 962 12.41 35.59 -11.18
C ALA A 962 12.89 35.16 -12.58
N ALA A 963 13.19 33.88 -12.78
CA ALA A 963 13.50 33.31 -14.09
C ALA A 963 12.25 33.26 -15.01
N PHE A 964 11.08 32.85 -14.49
CA PHE A 964 9.82 32.81 -15.23
C PHE A 964 9.42 34.21 -15.73
N ARG A 965 9.48 35.22 -14.86
CA ARG A 965 9.17 36.64 -15.19
C ARG A 965 10.12 37.20 -16.27
N LYS A 966 11.39 36.78 -16.27
CA LYS A 966 12.35 37.10 -17.35
C LYS A 966 12.02 36.35 -18.65
N ALA A 967 11.54 35.11 -18.58
CA ALA A 967 11.12 34.33 -19.74
C ALA A 967 9.86 34.92 -20.41
N GLU A 968 8.84 35.33 -19.65
CA GLU A 968 7.64 36.03 -20.16
C GLU A 968 8.00 37.23 -21.05
N LYS A 969 9.06 37.98 -20.67
CA LYS A 969 9.54 39.15 -21.40
C LYS A 969 10.23 38.79 -22.72
N VAL A 970 10.89 37.64 -22.80
CA VAL A 970 11.48 37.10 -24.04
C VAL A 970 10.38 36.55 -24.95
N ASP A 971 9.43 35.79 -24.38
CA ASP A 971 8.30 35.19 -25.09
C ASP A 971 7.41 36.25 -25.74
N ARG A 972 7.09 37.34 -25.02
CA ARG A 972 6.34 38.49 -25.54
C ARG A 972 7.04 39.16 -26.73
N ALA A 973 8.37 39.24 -26.73
CA ALA A 973 9.13 39.77 -27.87
C ALA A 973 9.06 38.83 -29.09
N TYR A 974 9.07 37.52 -28.88
CA TYR A 974 8.88 36.49 -29.90
C TYR A 974 7.46 36.52 -30.52
N ARG A 975 6.40 36.57 -29.69
CA ARG A 975 5.00 36.59 -30.16
C ARG A 975 4.71 37.81 -31.03
N ASN A 976 5.22 38.99 -30.66
CA ASN A 976 5.01 40.26 -31.37
C ASN A 976 5.57 40.32 -32.82
N ILE A 977 6.41 39.38 -33.25
CA ILE A 977 6.87 39.31 -34.64
C ILE A 977 5.72 38.76 -35.51
N LYS A 978 5.15 39.62 -36.36
CA LYS A 978 4.08 39.28 -37.33
C LYS A 978 4.63 39.25 -38.75
N LEU A 979 4.26 38.22 -39.52
CA LEU A 979 4.60 38.10 -40.94
C LEU A 979 3.93 39.20 -41.77
N ARG A 980 4.64 39.71 -42.79
CA ARG A 980 4.16 40.77 -43.69
C ARG A 980 4.84 40.68 -45.06
N LEU A 981 4.04 40.86 -46.10
CA LEU A 981 4.47 41.02 -47.49
C LEU A 981 5.36 42.27 -47.70
N PRO A 982 6.12 42.36 -48.82
CA PRO A 982 6.31 41.35 -49.86
C PRO A 982 7.09 40.11 -49.40
N MET A 983 7.16 39.08 -50.24
CA MET A 983 7.71 37.75 -49.89
C MET A 983 9.15 37.78 -49.34
N ASP A 984 10.04 38.61 -49.88
CA ASP A 984 11.42 38.74 -49.40
C ASP A 984 11.50 39.27 -47.95
N ARG A 985 10.52 40.08 -47.55
CA ARG A 985 10.35 40.60 -46.19
C ARG A 985 9.74 39.55 -45.29
N MET A 986 8.75 38.80 -45.78
CA MET A 986 8.12 37.72 -45.03
C MET A 986 9.13 36.64 -44.64
N ALA A 987 9.99 36.20 -45.57
CA ALA A 987 11.05 35.22 -45.28
C ALA A 987 11.97 35.67 -44.12
N LYS A 988 12.46 36.92 -44.18
CA LYS A 988 13.31 37.51 -43.11
C LYS A 988 12.57 37.63 -41.77
N LEU A 989 11.27 37.91 -41.79
CA LEU A 989 10.45 37.96 -40.58
C LEU A 989 10.22 36.55 -39.99
N LEU A 990 10.08 35.53 -40.83
CA LEU A 990 9.96 34.13 -40.40
C LEU A 990 11.26 33.61 -39.78
N GLU A 991 12.42 33.89 -40.39
CA GLU A 991 13.74 33.61 -39.82
C GLU A 991 13.91 34.27 -38.43
N GLN A 992 13.56 35.57 -38.33
CA GLN A 992 13.61 36.31 -37.06
C GLN A 992 12.67 35.73 -36.01
N LYS A 993 11.46 35.29 -36.41
CA LYS A 993 10.51 34.65 -35.49
C LYS A 993 11.01 33.28 -35.03
N ALA A 994 11.62 32.48 -35.91
CA ALA A 994 12.16 31.16 -35.57
C ALA A 994 13.36 31.26 -34.62
N ALA A 995 14.28 32.20 -34.86
CA ALA A 995 15.37 32.50 -33.95
C ALA A 995 14.87 32.99 -32.57
N SER A 996 13.78 33.78 -32.56
CA SER A 996 13.17 34.28 -31.32
C SER A 996 12.41 33.19 -30.55
N LEU A 997 11.73 32.27 -31.24
CA LEU A 997 11.09 31.08 -30.67
C LEU A 997 12.12 30.21 -29.93
N LYS A 998 13.25 29.91 -30.60
CA LYS A 998 14.35 29.15 -29.98
C LYS A 998 14.79 29.80 -28.68
N LYS A 999 15.01 31.12 -28.67
CA LYS A 999 15.41 31.87 -27.48
C LYS A 999 14.35 31.85 -26.37
N ALA A 1000 13.06 31.92 -26.72
CA ALA A 1000 11.98 31.80 -25.75
C ALA A 1000 11.98 30.41 -25.09
N VAL A 1001 12.01 29.34 -25.87
CA VAL A 1001 12.05 27.95 -25.39
C VAL A 1001 13.30 27.66 -24.55
N GLU A 1002 14.48 28.18 -24.94
CA GLU A 1002 15.70 28.11 -24.13
C GLU A 1002 15.54 28.81 -22.78
N THR A 1003 14.88 29.98 -22.74
CA THR A 1003 14.67 30.75 -21.50
C THR A 1003 13.64 30.05 -20.59
N TRP A 1004 12.54 29.53 -21.15
CA TRP A 1004 11.56 28.72 -20.41
C TRP A 1004 12.19 27.43 -19.84
N THR A 1005 13.03 26.76 -20.62
CA THR A 1005 13.78 25.56 -20.17
C THR A 1005 14.72 25.90 -19.00
N GLY A 1006 15.24 27.12 -18.94
CA GLY A 1006 16.02 27.62 -17.81
C GLY A 1006 15.24 27.69 -16.49
N VAL A 1007 13.93 27.95 -16.52
CA VAL A 1007 13.06 27.98 -15.32
C VAL A 1007 12.97 26.59 -14.68
N VAL A 1008 12.83 25.53 -15.50
CA VAL A 1008 12.73 24.14 -15.05
C VAL A 1008 14.01 23.69 -14.30
N GLN A 1009 15.16 24.31 -14.55
CA GLN A 1009 16.42 23.98 -13.87
C GLN A 1009 16.43 24.33 -12.37
N TYR A 1010 15.57 25.25 -11.93
CA TYR A 1010 15.41 25.58 -10.51
C TYR A 1010 14.65 24.50 -9.72
N LYS A 1011 14.00 23.54 -10.41
CA LYS A 1011 13.26 22.40 -9.83
C LYS A 1011 12.11 22.77 -8.90
N ASP A 1012 11.65 24.03 -8.93
CA ASP A 1012 10.42 24.44 -8.27
C ASP A 1012 9.22 23.77 -8.96
N PRO A 1013 8.33 23.04 -8.25
CA PRO A 1013 7.22 22.32 -8.86
C PRO A 1013 6.25 23.22 -9.66
N TYR A 1014 5.93 24.40 -9.14
CA TYR A 1014 4.95 25.30 -9.73
C TYR A 1014 5.50 25.96 -10.99
N TRP A 1015 6.67 26.59 -10.88
CA TRP A 1015 7.28 27.33 -11.99
C TRP A 1015 7.83 26.41 -13.09
N SER A 1016 8.23 25.18 -12.76
CA SER A 1016 8.57 24.17 -13.77
C SER A 1016 7.35 23.73 -14.58
N SER A 1017 6.20 23.54 -13.92
CA SER A 1017 4.93 23.18 -14.57
C SER A 1017 4.43 24.31 -15.49
N ALA A 1018 4.45 25.55 -14.98
CA ALA A 1018 4.11 26.74 -15.76
C ALA A 1018 5.02 26.89 -16.99
N ALA A 1019 6.34 26.73 -16.84
CA ALA A 1019 7.28 26.86 -17.95
C ALA A 1019 7.09 25.78 -19.04
N LEU A 1020 6.74 24.54 -18.67
CA LEU A 1020 6.43 23.48 -19.65
C LEU A 1020 5.14 23.77 -20.43
N HIS A 1021 4.11 24.31 -19.78
CA HIS A 1021 2.92 24.80 -20.49
C HIS A 1021 3.27 25.92 -21.48
N MET A 1022 4.06 26.90 -21.05
CA MET A 1022 4.47 28.03 -21.90
C MET A 1022 5.35 27.61 -23.09
N ILE A 1023 6.12 26.53 -22.99
CA ILE A 1023 6.84 25.93 -24.13
C ILE A 1023 5.84 25.37 -25.17
N GLY A 1024 4.77 24.71 -24.72
CA GLY A 1024 3.71 24.23 -25.61
C GLY A 1024 3.04 25.39 -26.36
N GLU A 1025 2.59 26.40 -25.62
CA GLU A 1025 2.00 27.63 -26.14
C GLU A 1025 2.92 28.41 -27.11
N ALA A 1026 4.23 28.43 -26.86
CA ALA A 1026 5.19 29.09 -27.74
C ALA A 1026 5.36 28.35 -29.08
N TYR A 1027 5.26 27.01 -29.10
CA TYR A 1027 5.27 26.25 -30.34
C TYR A 1027 3.94 26.38 -31.10
N GLN A 1028 2.78 26.30 -30.43
CA GLN A 1028 1.47 26.45 -31.08
C GLN A 1028 1.36 27.80 -31.79
N HIS A 1029 1.67 28.91 -31.09
CA HIS A 1029 1.67 30.25 -31.71
C HIS A 1029 2.56 30.34 -32.96
N PHE A 1030 3.63 29.53 -33.08
CA PHE A 1030 4.43 29.51 -34.30
C PHE A 1030 3.73 28.79 -35.45
N ALA A 1031 3.08 27.65 -35.19
CA ALA A 1031 2.26 26.94 -36.18
C ALA A 1031 1.06 27.81 -36.61
N ASP A 1032 0.35 28.42 -35.66
CA ASP A 1032 -0.74 29.38 -35.93
C ASP A 1032 -0.26 30.52 -36.86
N THR A 1033 0.97 31.02 -36.67
CA THR A 1033 1.55 32.08 -37.51
C THR A 1033 1.89 31.62 -38.94
N LEU A 1034 2.04 30.31 -39.18
CA LEU A 1034 2.20 29.74 -40.53
C LEU A 1034 0.83 29.55 -41.20
N PHE A 1035 -0.16 29.02 -40.48
CA PHE A 1035 -1.53 28.88 -40.98
C PHE A 1035 -2.19 30.24 -41.30
N GLU A 1036 -1.94 31.27 -40.49
CA GLU A 1036 -2.45 32.65 -40.70
C GLU A 1036 -1.59 33.49 -41.69
N ALA A 1037 -0.69 32.88 -42.46
CA ALA A 1037 0.24 33.63 -43.30
C ALA A 1037 -0.46 34.40 -44.45
N PRO A 1038 -0.06 35.67 -44.71
CA PRO A 1038 -0.73 36.50 -45.71
C PRO A 1038 -0.36 36.10 -47.14
N VAL A 1039 -1.29 35.49 -47.87
CA VAL A 1039 -1.18 35.16 -49.29
C VAL A 1039 -0.74 36.39 -50.11
N PRO A 1040 0.31 36.30 -50.96
CA PRO A 1040 0.70 37.38 -51.85
C PRO A 1040 -0.39 37.65 -52.90
N PRO A 1041 -0.78 38.92 -53.15
CA PRO A 1041 -1.83 39.29 -54.11
C PRO A 1041 -1.39 39.17 -55.58
N ASP A 1042 -0.13 38.78 -55.79
CA ASP A 1042 0.55 38.58 -57.08
C ASP A 1042 0.61 37.10 -57.50
N LEU A 1043 0.04 36.17 -56.72
CA LEU A 1043 -0.21 34.77 -57.10
C LEU A 1043 -1.57 34.60 -57.78
N ASP A 1044 -1.70 33.62 -58.68
CA ASP A 1044 -3.01 33.14 -59.14
C ASP A 1044 -3.70 32.17 -58.15
N GLU A 1045 -4.87 31.63 -58.51
CA GLU A 1045 -5.68 30.79 -57.62
C GLU A 1045 -5.03 29.41 -57.34
N GLU A 1046 -4.36 28.80 -58.33
CA GLU A 1046 -3.63 27.53 -58.13
C GLU A 1046 -2.32 27.77 -57.36
N GLU A 1047 -1.60 28.86 -57.66
CA GLU A 1047 -0.39 29.27 -56.95
C GLU A 1047 -0.69 29.63 -55.48
N ALA A 1048 -1.82 30.28 -55.20
CA ALA A 1048 -2.25 30.65 -53.86
C ALA A 1048 -2.67 29.45 -52.99
N GLU A 1049 -3.22 28.39 -53.58
CA GLU A 1049 -3.46 27.13 -52.85
C GLU A 1049 -2.16 26.38 -52.58
N PHE A 1050 -1.26 26.27 -53.57
CA PHE A 1050 0.04 25.62 -53.38
C PHE A 1050 0.89 26.33 -52.30
N TYR A 1051 0.85 27.67 -52.27
CA TYR A 1051 1.49 28.49 -51.25
C TYR A 1051 0.98 28.20 -49.82
N LYS A 1052 -0.33 28.01 -49.63
CA LYS A 1052 -0.90 27.64 -48.32
C LYS A 1052 -0.49 26.23 -47.92
N MET A 1053 -0.61 25.26 -48.83
CA MET A 1053 -0.32 23.85 -48.57
C MET A 1053 1.14 23.64 -48.12
N GLU A 1054 2.10 24.33 -48.73
CA GLU A 1054 3.50 24.27 -48.26
C GLU A 1054 3.66 24.84 -46.84
N LEU A 1055 2.97 25.94 -46.49
CA LEU A 1055 3.03 26.51 -45.14
C LEU A 1055 2.32 25.65 -44.09
N GLU A 1056 1.25 24.95 -44.47
CA GLU A 1056 0.57 23.92 -43.67
C GLU A 1056 1.51 22.72 -43.41
N ASP A 1057 2.15 22.18 -44.45
CA ASP A 1057 3.12 21.08 -44.33
C ASP A 1057 4.34 21.46 -43.45
N GLN A 1058 4.76 22.73 -43.41
CA GLN A 1058 5.77 23.23 -42.47
C GLN A 1058 5.24 23.49 -41.04
N ALA A 1059 3.92 23.59 -40.84
CA ALA A 1059 3.29 23.87 -39.54
C ALA A 1059 3.08 22.62 -38.68
N PHE A 1060 2.63 21.49 -39.26
CA PHE A 1060 2.37 20.26 -38.50
C PHE A 1060 3.57 19.74 -37.67
N PRO A 1061 4.83 19.78 -38.15
CA PRO A 1061 6.00 19.39 -37.36
C PRO A 1061 6.30 20.35 -36.19
N ILE A 1062 5.56 21.44 -36.04
CA ILE A 1062 5.70 22.45 -34.98
C ILE A 1062 4.53 22.33 -33.99
N GLU A 1063 3.32 22.04 -34.47
CA GLU A 1063 2.20 21.57 -33.64
C GLU A 1063 2.55 20.33 -32.81
N GLU A 1064 3.26 19.35 -33.40
CA GLU A 1064 3.73 18.18 -32.66
C GLU A 1064 4.64 18.58 -31.46
N LYS A 1065 5.42 19.66 -31.60
CA LYS A 1065 6.27 20.19 -30.51
C LYS A 1065 5.45 20.94 -29.45
N ALA A 1066 4.31 21.53 -29.82
CA ALA A 1066 3.36 22.10 -28.88
C ALA A 1066 2.73 21.00 -28.01
N MET A 1067 2.21 19.94 -28.67
CA MET A 1067 1.70 18.73 -28.04
C MET A 1067 2.73 18.12 -27.07
N GLN A 1068 3.98 17.94 -27.50
CA GLN A 1068 5.06 17.43 -26.65
C GLN A 1068 5.36 18.33 -25.44
N GLY A 1069 5.18 19.66 -25.54
CA GLY A 1069 5.35 20.59 -24.43
C GLY A 1069 4.30 20.38 -23.33
N TRP A 1070 3.03 20.37 -23.72
CA TRP A 1070 1.91 20.10 -22.80
C TRP A 1070 1.96 18.68 -22.22
N GLN A 1071 2.33 17.67 -23.02
CA GLN A 1071 2.51 16.30 -22.53
C GLN A 1071 3.58 16.22 -21.44
N LYS A 1072 4.74 16.86 -21.63
CA LYS A 1072 5.82 16.90 -20.61
C LYS A 1072 5.38 17.57 -19.32
N ASN A 1073 4.45 18.53 -19.37
CA ASN A 1073 3.85 19.09 -18.17
C ASN A 1073 2.97 18.06 -17.43
N LEU A 1074 2.14 17.30 -18.14
CA LEU A 1074 1.34 16.23 -17.53
C LEU A 1074 2.22 15.10 -16.95
N GLU A 1075 3.33 14.75 -17.62
CA GLU A 1075 4.31 13.79 -17.11
C GLU A 1075 5.05 14.29 -15.87
N LEU A 1076 5.35 15.60 -15.78
CA LEU A 1076 5.89 16.22 -14.57
C LEU A 1076 4.86 16.21 -13.44
N ALA A 1077 3.60 16.52 -13.74
CA ALA A 1077 2.50 16.55 -12.79
C ALA A 1077 2.29 15.19 -12.12
N VAL A 1078 2.19 14.11 -12.90
CA VAL A 1078 2.09 12.73 -12.39
C VAL A 1078 3.32 12.37 -11.54
N ARG A 1079 4.54 12.67 -12.02
CA ARG A 1079 5.79 12.31 -11.32
C ARG A 1079 5.97 12.99 -9.96
N LEU A 1080 5.40 14.18 -9.77
CA LEU A 1080 5.60 15.02 -8.58
C LEU A 1080 4.31 15.23 -7.76
N GLY A 1081 3.20 14.61 -8.13
CA GLY A 1081 1.90 14.80 -7.46
C GLY A 1081 1.38 16.24 -7.54
N ILE A 1082 1.67 16.96 -8.62
CA ILE A 1082 1.29 18.37 -8.79
C ILE A 1082 -0.09 18.44 -9.45
N ASP A 1083 -1.01 19.16 -8.82
CA ASP A 1083 -2.22 19.65 -9.46
C ASP A 1083 -2.26 21.18 -9.37
N ASN A 1084 -2.36 21.87 -10.52
CA ASN A 1084 -2.36 23.33 -10.61
C ASN A 1084 -2.96 23.80 -11.94
N GLU A 1085 -3.23 25.11 -12.06
CA GLU A 1085 -3.81 25.74 -13.24
C GLU A 1085 -3.08 25.45 -14.57
N TRP A 1086 -1.75 25.28 -14.57
CA TRP A 1086 -0.95 25.01 -15.76
C TRP A 1086 -1.06 23.56 -16.22
N VAL A 1087 -1.23 22.63 -15.27
CA VAL A 1087 -1.56 21.22 -15.55
C VAL A 1087 -2.95 21.15 -16.21
N GLU A 1088 -3.94 21.87 -15.69
CA GLU A 1088 -5.27 21.93 -16.31
C GLU A 1088 -5.28 22.62 -17.67
N LYS A 1089 -4.65 23.78 -17.83
CA LYS A 1089 -4.50 24.46 -19.13
C LYS A 1089 -3.84 23.55 -20.19
N SER A 1090 -2.82 22.79 -19.79
CA SER A 1090 -2.15 21.81 -20.67
C SER A 1090 -3.04 20.62 -21.01
N ARG A 1091 -3.83 20.11 -20.05
CA ARG A 1091 -4.82 19.06 -20.28
C ARG A 1091 -5.91 19.53 -21.27
N ASN A 1092 -6.40 20.74 -21.09
CA ASN A 1092 -7.47 21.30 -21.90
C ASN A 1092 -7.01 21.56 -23.34
N LYS A 1093 -5.79 22.08 -23.56
CA LYS A 1093 -5.20 22.19 -24.90
C LYS A 1093 -5.06 20.85 -25.63
N LEU A 1094 -4.67 19.80 -24.91
CA LEU A 1094 -4.60 18.44 -25.46
C LEU A 1094 -5.98 17.84 -25.77
N LEU A 1095 -7.01 18.14 -24.97
CA LEU A 1095 -8.40 17.73 -25.23
C LEU A 1095 -9.04 18.49 -26.41
N GLU A 1096 -8.79 19.80 -26.50
CA GLU A 1096 -9.31 20.71 -27.53
C GLU A 1096 -8.76 20.37 -28.91
N LEU A 1097 -7.43 20.31 -29.04
CA LEU A 1097 -6.74 20.21 -30.34
C LEU A 1097 -6.42 18.75 -30.71
N TYR A 1098 -6.16 17.88 -29.73
CA TYR A 1098 -5.71 16.50 -29.95
C TYR A 1098 -6.61 15.44 -29.27
N PRO A 1099 -7.96 15.48 -29.43
CA PRO A 1099 -8.88 14.67 -28.64
C PRO A 1099 -8.69 13.15 -28.74
N ASP A 1100 -7.99 12.63 -29.76
CA ASP A 1100 -7.72 11.18 -29.88
C ASP A 1100 -6.53 10.80 -28.99
N VAL A 1101 -5.48 11.64 -28.96
CA VAL A 1101 -4.36 11.48 -28.02
C VAL A 1101 -4.88 11.61 -26.58
N ALA A 1102 -5.78 12.58 -26.34
CA ALA A 1102 -6.40 12.77 -25.03
C ALA A 1102 -7.40 11.65 -24.65
N ARG A 1103 -8.08 11.00 -25.61
CA ARG A 1103 -8.96 9.84 -25.37
C ARG A 1103 -8.21 8.52 -25.26
N VAL A 1104 -7.14 8.31 -26.02
CA VAL A 1104 -6.25 7.13 -25.90
C VAL A 1104 -5.52 7.15 -24.57
N LYS A 1105 -4.96 8.30 -24.17
CA LYS A 1105 -4.45 8.49 -22.79
C LYS A 1105 -5.55 8.63 -21.74
N GLY A 1106 -6.78 8.95 -22.17
CA GLY A 1106 -7.99 8.79 -21.37
C GLY A 1106 -8.29 7.33 -21.03
N LYS A 1107 -8.06 6.41 -21.97
CA LYS A 1107 -8.12 4.95 -21.75
C LYS A 1107 -6.92 4.42 -20.96
N GLU A 1108 -5.70 4.95 -21.12
CA GLU A 1108 -4.62 4.72 -20.14
C GLU A 1108 -5.08 5.15 -18.74
N ARG A 1109 -5.80 6.27 -18.63
CA ARG A 1109 -6.38 6.75 -17.37
C ARG A 1109 -7.61 5.97 -16.90
N GLN A 1110 -8.23 5.15 -17.74
CA GLN A 1110 -9.32 4.24 -17.37
C GLN A 1110 -8.73 2.93 -16.84
N LEU A 1111 -7.76 2.35 -17.55
CA LEU A 1111 -6.92 1.25 -17.07
C LEU A 1111 -6.13 1.59 -15.78
N LEU A 1112 -5.83 2.87 -15.55
CA LEU A 1112 -5.31 3.36 -14.26
C LEU A 1112 -6.42 3.65 -13.25
N ALA A 1113 -7.60 4.17 -13.63
CA ALA A 1113 -8.72 4.36 -12.69
C ALA A 1113 -9.23 3.01 -12.12
N ASP A 1114 -9.23 1.97 -12.94
CA ASP A 1114 -9.54 0.59 -12.56
C ASP A 1114 -8.45 -0.02 -11.64
N ASN A 1115 -7.34 0.69 -11.42
CA ASN A 1115 -6.23 0.30 -10.52
C ASN A 1115 -5.89 1.36 -9.43
N GLU A 1116 -6.42 2.58 -9.47
CA GLU A 1116 -6.09 3.70 -8.57
C GLU A 1116 -7.29 4.17 -7.76
N PHE A 1117 -7.64 3.36 -6.76
CA PHE A 1117 -8.36 3.80 -5.58
C PHE A 1117 -7.46 4.72 -4.71
N PHE A 1118 -7.06 5.92 -5.16
CA PHE A 1118 -6.47 6.96 -4.28
C PHE A 1118 -6.50 8.41 -4.82
N TYR A 1119 -7.08 9.31 -3.99
CA TYR A 1119 -6.96 10.78 -3.99
C TYR A 1119 -7.12 11.59 -5.31
N ARG A 1120 -8.33 12.11 -5.52
CA ARG A 1120 -8.52 13.51 -5.95
C ARG A 1120 -8.27 14.48 -4.78
N PHE A 1121 -7.65 15.62 -5.07
CA PHE A 1121 -7.91 16.88 -4.34
C PHE A 1121 -8.59 17.86 -5.32
N PRO A 1122 -9.51 18.73 -4.87
CA PRO A 1122 -10.07 19.78 -5.71
C PRO A 1122 -9.17 21.02 -5.72
N ALA A 1123 -8.90 21.58 -6.90
CA ALA A 1123 -8.39 22.94 -7.02
C ALA A 1123 -9.45 23.96 -6.56
N SER A 1124 -9.06 24.92 -5.74
CA SER A 1124 -9.92 26.05 -5.34
C SER A 1124 -9.64 27.27 -6.22
N SER A 1125 -10.62 27.67 -7.03
CA SER A 1125 -10.60 28.94 -7.75
C SER A 1125 -10.78 30.14 -6.79
N GLU A 1126 -10.41 31.33 -7.26
CA GLU A 1126 -10.59 32.59 -6.53
C GLU A 1126 -12.07 32.96 -6.38
N GLY A 1127 -12.43 33.54 -5.24
CA GLY A 1127 -13.81 33.96 -4.93
C GLY A 1127 -14.08 33.82 -3.44
N GLY A 1128 -13.92 34.91 -2.68
CA GLY A 1128 -13.98 34.85 -1.22
C GLY A 1128 -15.41 34.79 -0.68
N ASP A 1129 -15.74 33.70 0.03
CA ASP A 1129 -16.66 33.79 1.16
C ASP A 1129 -16.25 32.82 2.29
N LYS A 1130 -16.64 33.13 3.54
CA LYS A 1130 -16.11 32.48 4.75
C LYS A 1130 -16.87 31.21 5.15
N LEU A 1131 -16.56 30.08 4.51
CA LEU A 1131 -16.89 28.78 5.08
C LEU A 1131 -15.87 28.36 6.15
N LYS A 1132 -16.29 28.43 7.41
CA LYS A 1132 -15.61 27.74 8.52
C LYS A 1132 -15.68 26.23 8.30
N PHE A 1133 -14.56 25.53 8.50
CA PHE A 1133 -14.51 24.09 8.62
C PHE A 1133 -14.08 23.69 10.04
N ASP A 1134 -15.06 23.61 10.94
CA ASP A 1134 -14.86 23.09 12.30
C ASP A 1134 -15.00 21.56 12.29
N GLY A 1135 -13.90 20.81 12.17
CA GLY A 1135 -13.87 19.35 12.33
C GLY A 1135 -12.70 18.61 11.66
N PRO A 1136 -12.23 17.47 12.21
CA PRO A 1136 -11.17 16.67 11.60
C PRO A 1136 -11.69 15.84 10.41
N ARG A 1137 -10.91 15.77 9.31
CA ARG A 1137 -11.22 14.88 8.18
C ARG A 1137 -10.94 13.42 8.56
N VAL A 1138 -11.98 12.58 8.59
CA VAL A 1138 -11.85 11.13 8.55
C VAL A 1138 -11.75 10.69 7.08
N VAL A 1139 -10.74 9.89 6.75
CA VAL A 1139 -10.64 9.24 5.43
C VAL A 1139 -10.85 7.74 5.64
N TYR A 1140 -11.92 7.20 5.06
CA TYR A 1140 -12.15 5.77 5.01
C TYR A 1140 -11.37 5.16 3.85
N LEU A 1141 -10.62 4.10 4.13
CA LEU A 1141 -9.86 3.35 3.15
C LEU A 1141 -10.38 1.91 3.14
N GLN A 1142 -11.03 1.52 2.05
CA GLN A 1142 -11.35 0.12 1.78
C GLN A 1142 -10.24 -0.46 0.92
N THR A 1143 -9.59 -1.51 1.41
CA THR A 1143 -8.68 -2.35 0.63
C THR A 1143 -9.14 -3.80 0.73
N PRO A 1144 -9.47 -4.48 -0.40
CA PRO A 1144 -9.78 -5.89 -0.38
C PRO A 1144 -8.47 -6.70 -0.33
N TYR A 1145 -8.08 -7.16 0.86
CA TYR A 1145 -7.03 -8.17 1.00
C TYR A 1145 -7.60 -9.43 1.65
N ARG A 1146 -7.70 -10.50 0.87
CA ARG A 1146 -8.35 -11.75 1.29
C ARG A 1146 -7.34 -12.67 1.99
N ILE A 1147 -7.18 -12.48 3.29
CA ILE A 1147 -6.68 -13.53 4.20
C ILE A 1147 -7.90 -14.16 4.86
N GLU A 1148 -7.81 -15.43 5.21
CA GLU A 1148 -8.98 -16.30 5.38
C GLU A 1148 -9.82 -15.98 6.63
N ASN A 1149 -11.14 -15.86 6.42
CA ASN A 1149 -12.19 -15.91 7.44
C ASN A 1149 -12.16 -14.89 8.61
N LEU A 1150 -11.91 -13.60 8.36
CA LEU A 1150 -12.32 -12.53 9.28
C LEU A 1150 -12.56 -11.18 8.58
N GLU A 1151 -13.82 -10.74 8.46
CA GLU A 1151 -14.13 -9.35 8.09
C GLU A 1151 -14.15 -8.46 9.34
N GLN A 1152 -13.11 -7.64 9.54
CA GLN A 1152 -13.15 -6.51 10.47
C GLN A 1152 -12.60 -5.24 9.83
N ARG A 1153 -13.26 -4.11 10.13
CA ARG A 1153 -12.95 -2.79 9.54
C ARG A 1153 -12.05 -2.00 10.48
N TYR A 1154 -10.83 -1.70 10.05
CA TYR A 1154 -9.89 -0.86 10.80
C TYR A 1154 -9.98 0.61 10.35
N ALA A 1155 -9.85 1.54 11.30
CA ALA A 1155 -9.79 2.98 11.01
C ALA A 1155 -8.36 3.50 11.18
N ILE A 1156 -7.80 4.11 10.13
CA ILE A 1156 -6.49 4.77 10.18
C ILE A 1156 -6.74 6.28 10.20
N THR A 1157 -6.34 6.97 11.27
CA THR A 1157 -6.56 8.41 11.42
C THR A 1157 -5.25 9.17 11.27
N LEU A 1158 -5.11 9.91 10.16
CA LEU A 1158 -3.92 10.71 9.87
C LEU A 1158 -4.02 12.09 10.54
N GLY A 1159 -3.41 12.21 11.71
CA GLY A 1159 -3.29 13.48 12.44
C GLY A 1159 -2.00 14.24 12.10
N TRP A 1160 -2.14 15.48 11.62
CA TRP A 1160 -1.02 16.44 11.59
C TRP A 1160 -0.94 17.19 12.93
N THR A 1161 0.28 17.39 13.44
CA THR A 1161 0.56 18.27 14.58
C THR A 1161 1.77 19.14 14.27
N ASP A 1162 1.59 20.47 14.23
CA ASP A 1162 2.60 21.43 13.74
C ASP A 1162 3.92 21.46 14.53
N ARG A 1163 3.97 20.82 15.70
CA ARG A 1163 5.04 20.98 16.69
C ARG A 1163 6.28 20.12 16.52
N GLN A 1164 6.28 19.08 15.66
CA GLN A 1164 7.45 18.19 15.51
C GLN A 1164 7.85 17.80 14.08
N LYS A 1165 7.10 18.20 13.03
CA LYS A 1165 7.31 17.72 11.64
C LYS A 1165 7.47 16.19 11.54
N ARG A 1166 6.67 15.46 12.33
CA ARG A 1166 6.56 14.00 12.30
C ARG A 1166 5.11 13.63 12.00
N VAL A 1167 4.90 12.68 11.10
CA VAL A 1167 3.58 12.08 10.88
C VAL A 1167 3.26 11.19 12.08
N LEU A 1168 2.18 11.49 12.80
CA LEU A 1168 1.67 10.62 13.85
C LEU A 1168 0.69 9.62 13.22
N PHE A 1169 1.19 8.42 12.95
CA PHE A 1169 0.36 7.26 12.62
C PHE A 1169 -0.39 6.82 13.87
N ASN A 1170 -1.68 7.17 13.96
CA ASN A 1170 -2.56 6.65 14.99
C ASN A 1170 -3.53 5.64 14.35
N VAL A 1171 -3.27 4.35 14.60
CA VAL A 1171 -4.15 3.27 14.16
C VAL A 1171 -5.24 3.13 15.21
N SER A 1172 -6.46 3.56 14.86
CA SER A 1172 -7.64 3.38 15.70
C SER A 1172 -8.14 1.94 15.54
N VAL A 1173 -7.46 1.01 16.22
CA VAL A 1173 -8.03 -0.31 16.51
C VAL A 1173 -9.31 -0.04 17.32
N PRO A 1174 -10.48 -0.59 16.93
CA PRO A 1174 -11.66 -0.52 17.78
C PRO A 1174 -11.34 -1.16 19.14
N ALA A 1175 -12.01 -0.72 20.21
CA ALA A 1175 -11.80 -1.28 21.55
C ALA A 1175 -11.92 -2.81 21.49
N PRO A 1176 -11.04 -3.57 22.19
CA PRO A 1176 -10.99 -5.02 22.06
C PRO A 1176 -12.37 -5.61 22.33
N ALA A 1177 -12.87 -6.38 21.37
CA ALA A 1177 -14.10 -7.13 21.55
C ALA A 1177 -13.86 -8.14 22.68
N VAL A 1178 -14.42 -7.85 23.86
CA VAL A 1178 -14.42 -8.77 24.99
C VAL A 1178 -15.28 -9.96 24.60
N LEU A 1179 -14.62 -11.06 24.27
CA LEU A 1179 -15.24 -12.38 24.27
C LEU A 1179 -15.70 -12.71 25.69
N GLU A 1180 -16.70 -13.58 25.83
CA GLU A 1180 -17.41 -13.81 27.11
C GLU A 1180 -16.52 -14.37 28.25
N ASP A 1181 -15.26 -14.72 27.95
CA ASP A 1181 -14.22 -15.23 28.85
C ASP A 1181 -13.14 -14.19 29.25
N GLY A 1182 -13.12 -13.00 28.64
CA GLY A 1182 -12.39 -11.83 29.14
C GLY A 1182 -10.88 -11.74 28.88
N GLN A 1183 -10.32 -12.46 27.90
CA GLN A 1183 -8.89 -12.33 27.54
C GLN A 1183 -8.60 -11.12 26.61
N ILE A 1184 -7.34 -10.66 26.63
CA ILE A 1184 -6.82 -9.56 25.80
C ILE A 1184 -5.61 -10.06 25.01
N VAL A 1185 -5.55 -9.77 23.70
CA VAL A 1185 -4.49 -10.23 22.79
C VAL A 1185 -3.47 -9.11 22.52
N GLU A 1186 -2.17 -9.43 22.60
CA GLU A 1186 -1.08 -8.48 22.30
C GLU A 1186 -0.79 -8.35 20.78
N LEU A 1187 -0.43 -7.14 20.33
CA LEU A 1187 -0.47 -6.73 18.91
C LEU A 1187 0.90 -6.41 18.27
N ASP A 1188 2.01 -6.83 18.88
CA ASP A 1188 3.35 -6.38 18.46
C ASP A 1188 3.78 -6.80 17.04
N GLY A 1189 3.31 -7.96 16.55
CA GLY A 1189 3.75 -8.50 15.25
C GLY A 1189 3.38 -7.65 14.03
N ILE A 1190 2.30 -6.87 14.09
CA ILE A 1190 1.82 -6.06 12.95
C ILE A 1190 2.71 -4.81 12.75
N ARG A 1191 3.31 -4.29 13.82
CA ARG A 1191 3.96 -2.98 13.83
C ARG A 1191 5.28 -2.94 13.06
N ASP A 1192 6.01 -4.05 13.04
CA ASP A 1192 7.27 -4.17 12.28
C ASP A 1192 7.05 -4.59 10.82
N LEU A 1193 5.94 -5.26 10.49
CA LEU A 1193 5.51 -5.48 9.11
C LEU A 1193 5.28 -4.15 8.38
N TRP A 1194 4.53 -3.24 8.99
CA TRP A 1194 4.22 -1.93 8.41
C TRP A 1194 5.44 -1.00 8.27
N LYS A 1195 6.38 -1.02 9.23
CA LYS A 1195 7.66 -0.29 9.08
C LYS A 1195 8.44 -0.70 7.84
N LYS A 1196 8.33 -1.97 7.43
CA LYS A 1196 9.12 -2.59 6.36
C LYS A 1196 8.54 -2.38 4.95
N HIS A 1197 7.44 -1.64 4.83
CA HIS A 1197 6.82 -1.23 3.57
C HIS A 1197 6.81 0.31 3.38
N PHE A 1198 7.34 1.07 4.34
CA PHE A 1198 7.34 2.55 4.34
C PHE A 1198 8.77 3.14 4.46
N GLN A 1199 9.80 2.33 4.18
CA GLN A 1199 11.20 2.74 3.97
C GLN A 1199 11.59 2.52 2.52
#